data_AF-A0A6L7Y7T9-F1
#
_entry.id   AF-A0A6L7Y7T9-F1
#
_cell.length_a   1.000
_cell.length_b   1.000
_cell.length_c   1.000
_cell.angle_alpha   90.00
_cell.angle_beta   90.00
_cell.angle_gamma   90.00
#
_symmetry.space_group_name_H-M   'P 1'
#
loop_
_entity.id
_entity.type
_entity.pdbx_description
1 polymer ?
#
loop_
_entity_poly.entity_id
_entity_poly.type
_entity_poly.pdbx_seq_one_letter_code
_entity_poly.pdbx_strand_id
1 'polypeptide(L)'
;MGASALVIAAAFAVAFAVLISSSTPTEATIQTAADGTGSDTSADANNGDTLYILNSFDTGYVRFEINTTGAASARFTHDDASDDGQSILCRSSTNDPPNTCDADEQSGVTVALKIDDDSGKGVVFVKQTTIPASGDGAVTTDTISVTVAQVPSNISVTASPKSVNSGQGGATADPTTLSIRLTDTDGRGIAAESLTVIASHGTLTAATAQPAAWANRDVEDTTDATADPPDYDGLSFTGGGSQVGTLITSSDNGVTAADGAGFAAVTLTGGGAPGIATITVRQTNGAVVGTGEVVLFGPAKTITAEAEKSAIAIGESTFIVVTVTDAGGNAVANASARVKTRGIAAPTKLDTPVGQSLDVNKDVDGDGVNDGRDGDIPSCDETLAAVAESDQTDGEPPLRFASTGTNRDGQCVIQITATDDTSSLNNDAARGEHTITIVGGNDADVDPKAIDAVTVVIQVGGPPATITSDAPARIDASEEITINVTVHDDEDVRVGAVTIKVDQTAGDGKIITDAAPSTKDGRAKFTYLAPSTPGVAEFLVRTKDAKGKVTASLPIIVNIGAEAVEAPPEAPSLSRAPSATGFTLVTFSGGSVDDLSTALTDACGDGVRAWATDYQGNYVSFFPSAPAVVNSGFNALFSDGVPANEPLLVGNCGG
;
A
#
# COMPACT_ATOMS: atom_id res chain seq x y z
N MET A 1 -3.51 -40.23 24.24
CA MET A 1 -3.20 -41.49 23.52
C MET A 1 -3.75 -41.37 22.12
N GLY A 2 -2.86 -41.28 21.12
CA GLY A 2 -3.20 -41.05 19.73
C GLY A 2 -1.92 -40.75 18.97
N ALA A 3 -1.37 -41.77 18.33
CA ALA A 3 -0.08 -41.74 17.66
C ALA A 3 -0.18 -41.02 16.31
N SER A 4 0.62 -39.98 16.13
CA SER A 4 0.94 -39.37 14.83
C SER A 4 2.31 -38.70 14.96
N ALA A 5 3.35 -39.54 15.03
CA ALA A 5 4.74 -39.12 15.04
C ALA A 5 5.52 -40.13 14.19
N LEU A 6 5.44 -39.99 12.88
CA LEU A 6 6.41 -40.58 11.96
C LEU A 6 6.31 -39.85 10.62
N VAL A 7 7.48 -39.56 10.04
CA VAL A 7 7.71 -38.99 8.70
C VAL A 7 7.70 -37.45 8.59
N ILE A 8 8.59 -36.78 9.33
CA ILE A 8 9.25 -35.53 8.87
C ILE A 8 10.73 -35.61 9.28
N ALA A 9 11.46 -36.53 8.66
CA ALA A 9 12.92 -36.62 8.76
C ALA A 9 13.48 -37.37 7.54
N ALA A 10 13.09 -36.97 6.33
CA ALA A 10 13.62 -37.51 5.08
C ALA A 10 13.38 -36.58 3.87
N ALA A 11 13.43 -35.26 4.05
CA ALA A 11 13.23 -34.30 2.96
C ALA A 11 14.24 -33.13 2.96
N PHE A 12 15.42 -33.32 3.57
CA PHE A 12 16.50 -32.32 3.58
C PHE A 12 17.84 -32.83 3.03
N ALA A 13 17.83 -33.93 2.27
CA ALA A 13 19.05 -34.51 1.70
C ALA A 13 19.01 -34.71 0.16
N VAL A 14 18.02 -34.17 -0.55
CA VAL A 14 17.87 -34.38 -2.02
C VAL A 14 17.63 -33.07 -2.80
N ALA A 15 17.98 -31.91 -2.23
CA ALA A 15 17.86 -30.62 -2.92
C ALA A 15 19.13 -29.75 -2.87
N PHE A 16 20.29 -30.36 -2.65
CA PHE A 16 21.60 -29.69 -2.75
C PHE A 16 22.63 -30.56 -3.50
N ALA A 17 22.16 -31.25 -4.54
CA ALA A 17 23.00 -32.09 -5.41
C ALA A 17 22.74 -31.88 -6.91
N VAL A 18 22.06 -30.79 -7.30
CA VAL A 18 21.64 -30.56 -8.71
C VAL A 18 22.16 -29.22 -9.29
N LEU A 19 23.02 -28.47 -8.59
CA LEU A 19 23.58 -27.22 -9.17
C LEU A 19 25.08 -27.02 -8.88
N ILE A 20 25.83 -28.11 -8.87
CA ILE A 20 27.20 -28.06 -9.35
C ILE A 20 27.20 -29.00 -10.55
N SER A 21 26.93 -28.45 -11.73
CA SER A 21 27.41 -29.08 -12.96
C SER A 21 28.92 -29.17 -12.80
N SER A 22 29.41 -30.32 -12.37
CA SER A 22 30.79 -30.70 -12.64
C SER A 22 30.89 -30.81 -14.16
N SER A 23 31.22 -29.71 -14.82
CA SER A 23 32.00 -29.81 -16.03
C SER A 23 33.20 -30.66 -15.63
N THR A 24 33.26 -31.88 -16.15
CA THR A 24 34.56 -32.53 -16.30
C THR A 24 35.45 -31.48 -16.95
N PRO A 25 36.62 -31.11 -16.37
CA PRO A 25 37.52 -30.20 -17.06
C PRO A 25 37.75 -30.79 -18.44
N THR A 26 37.21 -30.13 -19.46
CA THR A 26 37.48 -30.49 -20.85
C THR A 26 39.01 -30.47 -20.94
N GLU A 27 39.62 -31.57 -21.40
CA GLU A 27 41.07 -31.64 -21.53
C GLU A 27 41.57 -30.35 -22.17
N ALA A 28 42.52 -29.68 -21.50
CA ALA A 28 43.06 -28.41 -21.94
C ALA A 28 43.41 -28.52 -23.43
N THR A 29 42.64 -27.83 -24.28
CA THR A 29 42.93 -27.83 -25.70
C THR A 29 44.15 -26.94 -25.86
N ILE A 30 45.32 -27.56 -26.03
CA ILE A 30 46.54 -26.84 -26.38
C ILE A 30 46.33 -26.32 -27.80
N GLN A 31 45.89 -25.07 -27.94
CA GLN A 31 45.94 -24.41 -29.22
C GLN A 31 47.38 -23.95 -29.45
N THR A 32 48.04 -24.63 -30.38
CA THR A 32 49.27 -24.12 -30.95
C THR A 32 48.84 -23.04 -31.94
N ALA A 33 49.23 -21.79 -31.68
CA ALA A 33 49.21 -20.78 -32.72
C ALA A 33 50.12 -21.30 -33.85
N ALA A 34 49.53 -21.81 -34.92
CA ALA A 34 50.29 -22.07 -36.13
C ALA A 34 50.66 -20.70 -36.70
N ASP A 35 51.91 -20.50 -37.10
CA ASP A 35 52.46 -19.29 -37.77
C ASP A 35 51.82 -19.00 -39.16
N GLY A 36 50.52 -19.25 -39.31
CA GLY A 36 49.75 -18.99 -40.51
C GLY A 36 48.92 -17.73 -40.32
N THR A 37 49.06 -16.81 -41.26
CA THR A 37 48.37 -15.51 -41.43
C THR A 37 46.84 -15.61 -41.58
N GLY A 38 46.15 -16.47 -40.82
CA GLY A 38 44.71 -16.63 -40.79
C GLY A 38 44.11 -15.84 -39.62
N SER A 39 43.31 -14.82 -39.93
CA SER A 39 42.77 -13.83 -39.00
C SER A 39 41.61 -14.33 -38.11
N ASP A 40 41.58 -15.60 -37.70
CA ASP A 40 40.40 -16.13 -37.00
C ASP A 40 40.75 -17.26 -36.03
N THR A 41 41.54 -16.94 -35.01
CA THR A 41 41.81 -17.84 -33.88
C THR A 41 41.30 -17.21 -32.58
N SER A 42 39.99 -16.96 -32.48
CA SER A 42 39.36 -16.72 -31.18
C SER A 42 39.28 -18.04 -30.41
N ALA A 43 39.78 -18.06 -29.17
CA ALA A 43 39.66 -19.20 -28.28
C ALA A 43 38.66 -18.89 -27.17
N ASP A 44 37.48 -19.50 -27.23
CA ASP A 44 36.47 -19.36 -26.19
C ASP A 44 36.94 -20.12 -24.95
N ALA A 45 37.28 -19.39 -23.89
CA ALA A 45 37.55 -19.94 -22.58
C ALA A 45 36.34 -19.67 -21.66
N ASN A 46 35.89 -20.70 -20.95
CA ASN A 46 34.84 -20.61 -19.94
C ASN A 46 35.45 -20.53 -18.53
N ASN A 47 34.61 -20.29 -17.52
CA ASN A 47 35.04 -20.32 -16.13
C ASN A 47 35.70 -21.66 -15.76
N GLY A 48 36.91 -21.60 -15.19
CA GLY A 48 37.71 -22.77 -14.80
C GLY A 48 38.58 -23.32 -15.93
N ASP A 49 38.50 -22.75 -17.14
CA ASP A 49 39.36 -23.14 -18.23
C ASP A 49 40.80 -22.62 -18.03
N THR A 50 41.74 -23.43 -18.47
CA THR A 50 43.15 -23.06 -18.57
C THR A 50 43.50 -22.92 -20.04
N LEU A 51 43.88 -21.71 -20.45
CA LEU A 51 44.34 -21.43 -21.81
C LEU A 51 45.87 -21.41 -21.83
N TYR A 52 46.46 -22.12 -22.79
CA TYR A 52 47.90 -22.08 -23.05
C TYR A 52 48.12 -21.34 -24.36
N ILE A 53 48.88 -20.25 -24.31
CA ILE A 53 49.31 -19.51 -25.50
C ILE A 53 50.79 -19.78 -25.68
N LEU A 54 51.16 -20.35 -26.83
CA LEU A 54 52.55 -20.58 -27.21
C LEU A 54 53.19 -19.22 -27.50
N ASN A 55 54.29 -18.90 -26.81
CA ASN A 55 55.10 -17.74 -27.17
C ASN A 55 56.07 -18.18 -28.27
N SER A 56 56.05 -17.54 -29.43
CA SER A 56 56.78 -17.98 -30.63
C SER A 56 58.30 -17.75 -30.55
N PHE A 57 58.81 -16.90 -29.66
CA PHE A 57 60.23 -16.50 -29.65
C PHE A 57 61.13 -17.29 -28.71
N ASP A 58 60.60 -17.76 -27.58
CA ASP A 58 61.30 -18.63 -26.65
C ASP A 58 60.44 -19.88 -26.49
N THR A 59 61.02 -21.08 -26.54
CA THR A 59 60.32 -22.39 -26.58
C THR A 59 59.47 -22.74 -25.33
N GLY A 60 58.98 -21.74 -24.59
CA GLY A 60 58.13 -21.80 -23.41
C GLY A 60 56.67 -21.41 -23.69
N TYR A 61 55.82 -21.60 -22.68
CA TYR A 61 54.38 -21.35 -22.77
C TYR A 61 53.99 -20.26 -21.77
N VAL A 62 53.05 -19.39 -22.15
CA VAL A 62 52.32 -18.55 -21.19
C VAL A 62 50.98 -19.23 -20.91
N ARG A 63 50.77 -19.58 -19.65
CA ARG A 63 49.53 -20.19 -19.17
C ARG A 63 48.67 -19.11 -18.52
N PHE A 64 47.45 -18.95 -19.02
CA PHE A 64 46.41 -18.15 -18.38
C PHE A 64 45.42 -19.08 -17.70
N GLU A 65 45.27 -18.93 -16.39
CA GLU A 65 44.17 -19.56 -15.63
C GLU A 65 43.12 -18.49 -15.39
N ILE A 66 41.90 -18.71 -15.90
CA ILE A 66 40.76 -17.82 -15.66
C ILE A 66 39.87 -18.50 -14.63
N ASN A 67 39.74 -17.86 -13.48
CA ASN A 67 38.72 -18.24 -12.51
C ASN A 67 37.76 -17.07 -12.35
N THR A 68 36.48 -17.32 -12.60
CA THR A 68 35.42 -16.38 -12.28
C THR A 68 34.65 -16.88 -11.06
N THR A 69 34.16 -15.93 -10.28
CA THR A 69 33.21 -16.21 -9.19
C THR A 69 31.81 -15.79 -9.62
N GLY A 70 30.78 -16.50 -9.15
CA GLY A 70 29.39 -16.17 -9.48
C GLY A 70 28.97 -16.55 -10.90
N ALA A 71 28.28 -15.63 -11.59
CA ALA A 71 27.75 -15.82 -12.95
C ALA A 71 28.60 -15.13 -14.04
N ALA A 72 29.76 -14.58 -13.67
CA ALA A 72 30.69 -13.97 -14.62
C ALA A 72 31.23 -15.01 -15.61
N SER A 73 31.21 -14.67 -16.89
CA SER A 73 31.92 -15.36 -17.96
C SER A 73 32.84 -14.36 -18.63
N ALA A 74 34.09 -14.75 -18.89
CA ALA A 74 35.04 -13.94 -19.62
C ALA A 74 35.50 -14.72 -20.84
N ARG A 75 35.46 -14.08 -22.02
CA ARG A 75 35.91 -14.64 -23.29
C ARG A 75 37.29 -14.06 -23.62
N PHE A 76 38.20 -14.88 -24.15
CA PHE A 76 39.44 -14.36 -24.73
C PHE A 76 39.22 -14.13 -26.22
N THR A 77 39.24 -12.87 -26.67
CA THR A 77 39.09 -12.53 -28.08
C THR A 77 40.32 -11.80 -28.59
N HIS A 78 40.69 -12.11 -29.84
CA HIS A 78 41.83 -11.47 -30.51
C HIS A 78 41.40 -10.20 -31.28
N ASP A 79 40.10 -10.05 -31.56
CA ASP A 79 39.51 -8.92 -32.26
C ASP A 79 38.41 -8.26 -31.40
N ASP A 80 38.21 -6.95 -31.61
CA ASP A 80 37.21 -6.11 -30.92
C ASP A 80 35.79 -6.61 -31.23
N ALA A 81 35.29 -7.57 -30.45
CA ALA A 81 33.88 -7.91 -30.45
C ALA A 81 33.13 -6.81 -29.69
N SER A 82 32.04 -6.30 -30.29
CA SER A 82 31.27 -5.19 -29.73
C SER A 82 30.13 -5.63 -28.79
N ASP A 83 29.89 -6.93 -28.63
CA ASP A 83 28.78 -7.52 -27.85
C ASP A 83 29.13 -8.97 -27.40
N ASP A 84 30.18 -9.17 -26.61
CA ASP A 84 30.62 -10.52 -26.20
C ASP A 84 30.80 -10.75 -24.69
N GLY A 85 30.37 -9.81 -23.85
CA GLY A 85 30.59 -9.86 -22.42
C GLY A 85 31.94 -9.26 -22.01
N GLN A 86 32.53 -9.85 -20.97
CA GLN A 86 33.92 -9.56 -20.59
C GLN A 86 34.87 -10.15 -21.63
N SER A 87 35.55 -9.31 -22.41
CA SER A 87 36.62 -9.75 -23.30
C SER A 87 38.01 -9.45 -22.72
N ILE A 88 38.88 -10.46 -22.70
CA ILE A 88 40.28 -10.32 -22.32
C ILE A 88 41.10 -10.10 -23.58
N LEU A 89 41.56 -8.86 -23.77
CA LEU A 89 42.29 -8.40 -24.92
C LEU A 89 43.79 -8.42 -24.63
N CYS A 90 44.55 -8.87 -25.61
CA CYS A 90 45.98 -9.05 -25.49
C CYS A 90 46.69 -7.81 -26.07
N ARG A 91 47.75 -7.31 -25.40
CA ARG A 91 48.56 -6.16 -25.83
C ARG A 91 50.05 -6.48 -25.79
N SER A 92 50.78 -6.09 -26.83
CA SER A 92 52.25 -6.14 -26.92
C SER A 92 52.95 -5.16 -25.97
N SER A 93 52.33 -4.02 -25.66
CA SER A 93 52.83 -3.06 -24.67
C SER A 93 51.70 -2.22 -24.04
N THR A 94 52.00 -1.49 -22.96
CA THR A 94 51.03 -0.60 -22.28
C THR A 94 50.53 0.55 -23.17
N ASN A 95 51.25 0.90 -24.25
CA ASN A 95 50.93 2.03 -25.11
C ASN A 95 50.23 1.64 -26.42
N ASP A 96 50.11 0.34 -26.70
CA ASP A 96 49.48 -0.14 -27.93
C ASP A 96 47.95 -0.19 -27.79
N PRO A 97 47.20 0.03 -28.90
CA PRO A 97 45.77 -0.18 -28.90
C PRO A 97 45.45 -1.64 -28.49
N PRO A 98 44.30 -1.89 -27.84
CA PRO A 98 43.87 -3.26 -27.61
C PRO A 98 43.76 -3.95 -28.97
N ASN A 99 44.15 -5.23 -29.06
CA ASN A 99 44.04 -6.11 -30.25
C ASN A 99 45.29 -6.16 -31.16
N THR A 100 46.44 -5.65 -30.74
CA THR A 100 47.72 -5.87 -31.44
C THR A 100 48.61 -6.79 -30.62
N CYS A 101 48.27 -8.08 -30.56
CA CYS A 101 49.22 -9.07 -30.07
C CYS A 101 49.96 -9.68 -31.24
N ASP A 102 51.03 -8.98 -31.63
CA ASP A 102 52.18 -9.67 -32.19
C ASP A 102 53.02 -10.09 -30.99
N ALA A 103 53.24 -11.39 -30.78
CA ALA A 103 54.10 -11.89 -29.70
C ALA A 103 55.60 -11.63 -29.99
N ASP A 104 55.86 -10.75 -30.97
CA ASP A 104 57.10 -10.64 -31.71
C ASP A 104 58.10 -9.66 -31.09
N GLU A 105 57.72 -8.96 -30.02
CA GLU A 105 58.59 -8.01 -29.32
C GLU A 105 58.92 -8.44 -27.89
N GLN A 106 60.18 -8.21 -27.47
CA GLN A 106 60.83 -8.64 -26.22
C GLN A 106 60.18 -8.11 -24.91
N SER A 107 59.05 -7.44 -24.99
CA SER A 107 58.34 -6.82 -23.87
C SER A 107 57.13 -7.70 -23.56
N GLY A 108 57.17 -8.44 -22.45
CA GLY A 108 56.19 -9.51 -22.15
C GLY A 108 54.72 -9.16 -22.40
N VAL A 109 53.94 -10.18 -22.78
CA VAL A 109 52.49 -10.08 -23.06
C VAL A 109 51.77 -9.43 -21.88
N THR A 110 51.10 -8.30 -22.14
CA THR A 110 50.26 -7.59 -21.17
C THR A 110 48.79 -7.85 -21.50
N VAL A 111 47.96 -8.03 -20.47
CA VAL A 111 46.54 -8.31 -20.62
C VAL A 111 45.72 -7.07 -20.29
N ALA A 112 44.84 -6.65 -21.20
CA ALA A 112 43.84 -5.61 -20.99
C ALA A 112 42.45 -6.24 -20.90
N LEU A 113 41.67 -5.91 -19.88
CA LEU A 113 40.28 -6.36 -19.78
C LEU A 113 39.34 -5.29 -20.32
N LYS A 114 38.44 -5.69 -21.21
CA LYS A 114 37.27 -4.93 -21.63
C LYS A 114 36.06 -5.55 -20.95
N ILE A 115 35.29 -4.73 -20.24
CA ILE A 115 34.03 -5.13 -19.61
C ILE A 115 32.97 -4.32 -20.33
N ASP A 116 32.02 -4.98 -20.96
CA ASP A 116 30.83 -4.35 -21.50
C ASP A 116 29.66 -4.41 -20.49
N ASP A 117 28.54 -3.79 -20.86
CA ASP A 117 27.42 -3.54 -19.95
C ASP A 117 26.54 -4.78 -19.68
N ASP A 118 26.70 -5.89 -20.42
CA ASP A 118 25.92 -7.13 -20.27
C ASP A 118 26.63 -8.24 -19.47
N SER A 119 27.84 -7.94 -19.03
CA SER A 119 28.71 -8.77 -18.22
C SER A 119 28.09 -9.25 -16.89
N GLY A 120 27.98 -10.56 -16.70
CA GLY A 120 27.44 -11.19 -15.47
C GLY A 120 28.27 -10.95 -14.20
N LYS A 121 27.62 -10.87 -13.03
CA LYS A 121 28.25 -10.60 -11.71
C LYS A 121 29.41 -11.56 -11.38
N GLY A 122 30.56 -11.02 -11.00
CA GLY A 122 31.68 -11.80 -10.47
C GLY A 122 32.98 -11.02 -10.26
N VAL A 123 34.00 -11.72 -9.76
CA VAL A 123 35.40 -11.30 -9.89
C VAL A 123 36.06 -12.22 -10.90
N VAL A 124 36.64 -11.67 -11.95
CA VAL A 124 37.55 -12.41 -12.83
C VAL A 124 38.93 -12.34 -12.20
N PHE A 125 39.47 -13.52 -11.90
CA PHE A 125 40.86 -13.70 -11.52
C PHE A 125 41.60 -14.25 -12.73
N VAL A 126 42.44 -13.43 -13.33
CA VAL A 126 43.38 -13.88 -14.36
C VAL A 126 44.71 -14.13 -13.68
N LYS A 127 45.17 -15.38 -13.69
CA LYS A 127 46.51 -15.74 -13.23
C LYS A 127 47.37 -16.09 -14.42
N GLN A 128 48.42 -15.31 -14.62
CA GLN A 128 49.40 -15.51 -15.69
C GLN A 128 50.61 -16.24 -15.15
N THR A 129 50.95 -17.38 -15.75
CA THR A 129 52.13 -18.17 -15.40
C THR A 129 53.01 -18.39 -16.62
N THR A 130 54.22 -17.85 -16.58
CA THR A 130 55.22 -18.04 -17.63
C THR A 130 56.02 -19.30 -17.32
N ILE A 131 56.04 -20.23 -18.28
CA ILE A 131 56.76 -21.51 -18.18
C ILE A 131 57.96 -21.45 -19.15
N PRO A 132 59.18 -21.24 -18.64
CA PRO A 132 60.37 -21.18 -19.49
C PRO A 132 60.67 -22.53 -20.16
N ALA A 133 61.15 -22.50 -21.40
CA ALA A 133 61.58 -23.71 -22.12
C ALA A 133 62.76 -24.44 -21.47
N SER A 134 63.58 -23.69 -20.73
CA SER A 134 64.81 -24.15 -20.08
C SER A 134 64.57 -25.17 -18.97
N GLY A 135 63.32 -25.37 -18.53
CA GLY A 135 62.96 -26.19 -17.38
C GLY A 135 63.14 -25.47 -16.04
N ASP A 136 63.42 -24.16 -16.06
CA ASP A 136 63.44 -23.33 -14.85
C ASP A 136 62.04 -23.23 -14.22
N GLY A 137 61.99 -22.94 -12.92
CA GLY A 137 60.73 -22.85 -12.18
C GLY A 137 59.77 -21.83 -12.80
N ALA A 138 58.51 -22.22 -12.99
CA ALA A 138 57.48 -21.34 -13.53
C ALA A 138 57.31 -20.08 -12.66
N VAL A 139 57.19 -18.91 -13.30
CA VAL A 139 56.98 -17.63 -12.63
C VAL A 139 55.54 -17.20 -12.84
N THR A 140 54.76 -17.12 -11.76
CA THR A 140 53.40 -16.58 -11.78
C THR A 140 53.45 -15.09 -11.46
N THR A 141 52.83 -14.26 -12.30
CA THR A 141 52.69 -12.82 -12.05
C THR A 141 51.22 -12.45 -11.87
N ASP A 142 51.00 -11.53 -10.93
CA ASP A 142 49.79 -10.88 -10.41
C ASP A 142 48.39 -11.39 -10.81
N THR A 143 47.54 -11.48 -9.79
CA THR A 143 46.10 -11.66 -9.91
C THR A 143 45.44 -10.31 -10.23
N ILE A 144 44.96 -10.12 -11.46
CA ILE A 144 44.07 -9.00 -11.77
C ILE A 144 42.69 -9.35 -11.21
N SER A 145 42.20 -8.59 -10.24
CA SER A 145 40.82 -8.73 -9.74
C SER A 145 39.96 -7.67 -10.40
N VAL A 146 39.05 -8.10 -11.25
CA VAL A 146 38.08 -7.21 -11.89
C VAL A 146 36.76 -7.30 -11.16
N THR A 147 36.32 -6.20 -10.55
CA THR A 147 34.99 -6.12 -9.95
C THR A 147 34.00 -5.76 -11.05
N VAL A 148 33.07 -6.67 -11.36
CA VAL A 148 32.02 -6.40 -12.36
C VAL A 148 31.10 -5.28 -11.86
N ALA A 149 30.62 -4.46 -12.79
CA ALA A 149 29.67 -3.39 -12.54
C ALA A 149 28.45 -3.91 -11.77
N GLN A 150 28.02 -3.15 -10.76
CA GLN A 150 26.80 -3.49 -10.02
C GLN A 150 25.61 -3.35 -10.96
N VAL A 151 24.89 -4.45 -11.20
CA VAL A 151 23.67 -4.42 -12.02
C VAL A 151 22.53 -3.80 -11.20
N PRO A 152 21.98 -2.65 -11.62
CA PRO A 152 20.85 -2.05 -10.95
C PRO A 152 19.62 -2.96 -11.00
N SER A 153 18.95 -3.12 -9.87
CA SER A 153 17.75 -3.97 -9.80
C SER A 153 16.56 -3.29 -9.13
N ASN A 154 16.78 -2.27 -8.30
CA ASN A 154 15.71 -1.64 -7.56
C ASN A 154 15.97 -0.14 -7.36
N ILE A 155 14.89 0.65 -7.43
CA ILE A 155 14.88 2.06 -7.03
C ILE A 155 13.79 2.21 -5.97
N SER A 156 14.16 2.62 -4.75
CA SER A 156 13.19 3.07 -3.75
C SER A 156 13.07 4.58 -3.73
N VAL A 157 11.86 5.08 -3.50
CA VAL A 157 11.55 6.51 -3.44
C VAL A 157 10.76 6.75 -2.17
N THR A 158 11.26 7.60 -1.29
CA THR A 158 10.65 7.90 0.01
C THR A 158 10.54 9.41 0.18
N ALA A 159 9.34 9.92 0.44
CA ALA A 159 9.13 11.35 0.69
C ALA A 159 9.10 11.65 2.19
N SER A 160 9.70 12.77 2.59
CA SER A 160 9.61 13.29 3.96
C SER A 160 9.52 14.83 3.94
N PRO A 161 8.40 15.42 4.41
CA PRO A 161 7.16 14.74 4.84
C PRO A 161 6.37 14.15 3.65
N LYS A 162 5.51 13.15 3.88
CA LYS A 162 4.72 12.50 2.81
C LYS A 162 3.54 13.34 2.28
N SER A 163 3.21 14.42 2.97
CA SER A 163 2.08 15.30 2.65
C SER A 163 2.50 16.75 2.86
N VAL A 164 2.26 17.62 1.87
CA VAL A 164 2.67 19.04 1.89
C VAL A 164 1.61 19.94 1.27
N ASN A 165 1.59 21.21 1.67
CA ASN A 165 0.67 22.19 1.10
C ASN A 165 0.98 22.41 -0.39
N SER A 166 -0.03 22.25 -1.23
CA SER A 166 0.09 22.47 -2.67
C SER A 166 0.39 23.93 -3.05
N GLY A 167 0.16 24.90 -2.16
CA GLY A 167 0.19 26.34 -2.45
C GLY A 167 -1.10 26.85 -3.12
N GLN A 168 -2.13 26.00 -3.22
CA GLN A 168 -3.42 26.41 -3.75
C GLN A 168 -4.04 27.52 -2.88
N GLY A 169 -4.70 28.49 -3.53
CA GLY A 169 -5.39 29.57 -2.83
C GLY A 169 -4.48 30.70 -2.31
N GLY A 170 -3.22 30.75 -2.75
CA GLY A 170 -2.26 31.79 -2.36
C GLY A 170 -1.50 31.49 -1.06
N ALA A 171 -1.68 30.28 -0.50
CA ALA A 171 -0.80 29.77 0.55
C ALA A 171 0.61 29.52 -0.01
N THR A 172 1.63 29.63 0.83
CA THR A 172 2.98 29.21 0.47
C THR A 172 2.99 27.69 0.30
N ALA A 173 3.53 27.21 -0.82
CA ALA A 173 3.70 25.77 -1.03
C ALA A 173 4.84 25.25 -0.15
N ASP A 174 4.59 24.17 0.57
CA ASP A 174 5.61 23.55 1.42
C ASP A 174 6.47 22.59 0.59
N PRO A 175 7.80 22.54 0.83
CA PRO A 175 8.69 21.58 0.20
C PRO A 175 8.61 20.21 0.90
N THR A 176 8.76 19.12 0.14
CA THR A 176 9.11 17.79 0.66
C THR A 176 10.39 17.29 0.02
N THR A 177 11.22 16.59 0.80
CA THR A 177 12.44 15.96 0.30
C THR A 177 12.14 14.52 -0.11
N LEU A 178 12.44 14.20 -1.36
CA LEU A 178 12.36 12.86 -1.92
C LEU A 178 13.74 12.19 -1.81
N SER A 179 13.86 11.21 -0.92
CA SER A 179 15.03 10.35 -0.77
C SER A 179 14.90 9.15 -1.71
N ILE A 180 15.83 9.05 -2.65
CA ILE A 180 15.89 8.03 -3.68
C ILE A 180 17.08 7.11 -3.39
N ARG A 181 16.90 5.80 -3.52
CA ARG A 181 18.00 4.83 -3.40
C ARG A 181 17.97 3.84 -4.54
N LEU A 182 19.03 3.84 -5.34
CA LEU A 182 19.33 2.83 -6.36
C LEU A 182 20.14 1.70 -5.74
N THR A 183 19.64 0.47 -5.81
CA THR A 183 20.36 -0.69 -5.31
C THR A 183 20.47 -1.81 -6.35
N ASP A 184 21.50 -2.63 -6.18
CA ASP A 184 21.66 -3.89 -6.88
C ASP A 184 20.80 -5.00 -6.27
N THR A 185 20.88 -6.22 -6.83
CA THR A 185 20.08 -7.37 -6.38
C THR A 185 20.40 -7.81 -4.95
N ASP A 186 21.54 -7.38 -4.41
CA ASP A 186 22.01 -7.72 -3.06
C ASP A 186 21.68 -6.58 -2.06
N GLY A 187 20.97 -5.54 -2.51
CA GLY A 187 20.59 -4.38 -1.71
C GLY A 187 21.71 -3.36 -1.50
N ARG A 188 22.82 -3.47 -2.23
CA ARG A 188 23.95 -2.52 -2.15
C ARG A 188 23.68 -1.30 -3.03
N GLY A 189 24.07 -0.13 -2.56
CA GLY A 189 23.86 1.12 -3.29
C GLY A 189 24.79 1.25 -4.50
N ILE A 190 24.28 1.79 -5.61
CA ILE A 190 25.01 1.95 -6.88
C ILE A 190 25.34 3.42 -7.14
N ALA A 191 26.63 3.75 -7.11
CA ALA A 191 27.16 5.11 -7.20
C ALA A 191 27.14 5.71 -8.61
N ALA A 192 27.18 7.04 -8.71
CA ALA A 192 27.41 7.80 -9.93
C ALA A 192 26.44 7.50 -11.11
N GLU A 193 25.24 7.02 -10.81
CA GLU A 193 24.23 6.64 -11.80
C GLU A 193 23.27 7.79 -12.08
N SER A 194 22.98 8.03 -13.36
CA SER A 194 22.05 9.08 -13.79
C SER A 194 20.60 8.59 -13.69
N LEU A 195 19.79 9.25 -12.86
CA LEU A 195 18.36 8.99 -12.71
C LEU A 195 17.53 10.14 -13.28
N THR A 196 16.44 9.79 -13.97
CA THR A 196 15.39 10.73 -14.38
C THR A 196 14.21 10.62 -13.41
N VAL A 197 13.85 11.73 -12.78
CA VAL A 197 12.71 11.84 -11.86
C VAL A 197 11.58 12.58 -12.56
N ILE A 198 10.37 12.01 -12.49
CA ILE A 198 9.14 12.56 -13.08
C ILE A 198 8.10 12.65 -11.98
N ALA A 199 7.52 13.83 -11.74
CA ALA A 199 6.44 14.04 -10.80
C ALA A 199 5.15 14.40 -11.55
N SER A 200 4.02 13.75 -11.24
CA SER A 200 2.75 14.09 -11.91
C SER A 200 2.21 15.48 -11.53
N HIS A 201 2.65 16.02 -10.40
CA HIS A 201 2.30 17.34 -9.87
C HIS A 201 3.51 17.98 -9.18
N GLY A 202 3.44 19.30 -8.94
CA GLY A 202 4.50 20.05 -8.26
C GLY A 202 5.67 20.43 -9.16
N THR A 203 6.67 21.06 -8.56
CA THR A 203 7.94 21.45 -9.19
C THR A 203 9.08 20.76 -8.46
N LEU A 204 9.97 20.13 -9.23
CA LEU A 204 11.18 19.53 -8.69
C LEU A 204 12.33 20.56 -8.67
N THR A 205 13.10 20.59 -7.59
CA THR A 205 14.32 21.41 -7.44
C THR A 205 15.41 20.61 -6.73
N ALA A 206 16.68 21.00 -6.90
CA ALA A 206 17.77 20.41 -6.13
C ALA A 206 17.51 20.56 -4.62
N ALA A 207 17.71 19.48 -3.85
CA ALA A 207 17.61 19.53 -2.41
C ALA A 207 18.76 20.36 -1.83
N THR A 208 18.44 21.38 -1.04
CA THR A 208 19.44 22.26 -0.40
C THR A 208 20.15 21.59 0.77
N ALA A 209 19.60 20.49 1.28
CA ALA A 209 20.18 19.68 2.34
C ALA A 209 20.04 18.19 1.97
N GLN A 210 21.11 17.43 2.15
CA GLN A 210 21.04 15.97 2.09
C GLN A 210 20.46 15.43 3.40
N PRO A 211 19.78 14.27 3.40
CA PRO A 211 19.37 13.61 4.63
C PRO A 211 20.56 13.46 5.59
N ALA A 212 20.38 13.75 6.88
CA ALA A 212 21.44 13.67 7.90
C ALA A 212 22.12 12.28 7.96
N ALA A 213 21.39 11.24 7.55
CA ALA A 213 21.90 9.88 7.40
C ALA A 213 23.11 9.77 6.43
N TRP A 214 23.34 10.75 5.56
CA TRP A 214 24.49 10.76 4.63
C TRP A 214 25.66 11.58 5.16
N ALA A 215 25.44 12.45 6.15
CA ALA A 215 26.49 13.31 6.71
C ALA A 215 27.39 12.59 7.73
N ASN A 216 27.05 11.36 8.11
CA ASN A 216 27.66 10.67 9.25
C ASN A 216 28.86 9.78 8.87
N ARG A 217 29.60 10.14 7.81
CA ARG A 217 30.73 9.33 7.34
C ARG A 217 32.00 10.14 7.14
N ASP A 218 32.98 9.81 7.97
CA ASP A 218 34.41 10.12 7.88
C ASP A 218 34.88 11.58 8.11
N VAL A 219 34.34 12.24 9.14
CA VAL A 219 35.08 13.30 9.86
C VAL A 219 35.57 12.78 11.22
N GLU A 220 35.97 11.51 11.31
CA GLU A 220 36.66 11.00 12.50
C GLU A 220 38.19 11.13 12.40
N ASP A 221 38.74 11.50 11.23
CA ASP A 221 40.19 11.68 11.03
C ASP A 221 40.58 12.93 10.20
N THR A 222 39.92 14.06 10.46
CA THR A 222 40.52 15.36 10.12
C THR A 222 40.42 16.28 11.32
N THR A 223 41.56 16.52 11.98
CA THR A 223 41.71 17.56 13.01
C THR A 223 41.69 18.98 12.42
N ASP A 224 41.24 19.12 11.17
CA ASP A 224 41.20 20.37 10.43
C ASP A 224 39.76 20.85 10.26
N ALA A 225 39.25 21.50 11.31
CA ALA A 225 37.93 22.17 11.32
C ALA A 225 37.86 23.39 10.37
N THR A 226 38.86 23.60 9.51
CA THR A 226 38.90 24.67 8.50
C THR A 226 38.88 24.17 7.05
N ALA A 227 38.83 22.85 6.84
CA ALA A 227 38.53 22.32 5.51
C ALA A 227 37.10 22.70 5.13
N ASP A 228 36.95 23.44 4.03
CA ASP A 228 35.63 23.71 3.43
C ASP A 228 34.87 22.36 3.31
N PRO A 229 33.58 22.31 3.66
CA PRO A 229 32.78 21.10 3.46
C PRO A 229 32.97 20.66 2.01
N PRO A 230 33.27 19.37 1.74
CA PRO A 230 33.54 18.92 0.38
C PRO A 230 32.42 19.42 -0.53
N ASP A 231 32.80 20.17 -1.56
CA ASP A 231 31.90 20.68 -2.58
C ASP A 231 31.28 19.45 -3.25
N TYR A 232 30.10 19.05 -2.79
CA TYR A 232 29.33 17.95 -3.38
C TYR A 232 28.67 18.48 -4.67
N ASP A 233 29.50 18.79 -5.66
CA ASP A 233 29.20 19.41 -6.96
C ASP A 233 28.40 18.50 -7.92
N GLY A 234 27.76 17.44 -7.39
CA GLY A 234 27.18 16.33 -8.17
C GLY A 234 25.67 16.38 -8.42
N LEU A 235 24.93 17.32 -7.80
CA LEU A 235 23.48 17.46 -8.04
C LEU A 235 23.21 18.62 -8.99
N SER A 236 23.70 18.52 -10.23
CA SER A 236 23.30 19.46 -11.29
C SER A 236 21.86 19.16 -11.72
N PHE A 237 20.88 19.72 -11.01
CA PHE A 237 19.49 19.70 -11.47
C PHE A 237 19.39 20.56 -12.74
N THR A 238 19.47 19.93 -13.91
CA THR A 238 19.47 20.61 -15.22
C THR A 238 18.03 20.86 -15.67
N GLY A 239 17.33 21.77 -14.99
CA GLY A 239 16.05 22.32 -15.47
C GLY A 239 15.00 22.63 -14.40
N GLY A 240 15.04 23.84 -13.82
CA GLY A 240 14.01 24.34 -12.88
C GLY A 240 12.67 24.68 -13.54
N GLY A 241 11.56 24.30 -12.91
CA GLY A 241 10.19 24.63 -13.34
C GLY A 241 9.45 23.51 -14.07
N SER A 242 10.06 22.32 -14.21
CA SER A 242 9.48 21.18 -14.91
C SER A 242 9.14 20.05 -13.94
N GLN A 243 8.11 19.28 -14.29
CA GLN A 243 7.75 18.01 -13.66
C GLN A 243 8.79 16.90 -13.89
N VAL A 244 9.86 17.17 -14.64
CA VAL A 244 10.92 16.22 -14.98
C VAL A 244 12.27 16.83 -14.65
N GLY A 245 13.15 16.06 -14.00
CA GLY A 245 14.54 16.43 -13.76
C GLY A 245 15.49 15.23 -13.80
N THR A 246 16.78 15.50 -13.96
CA THR A 246 17.84 14.49 -13.92
C THR A 246 18.73 14.74 -12.71
N LEU A 247 19.16 13.67 -12.06
CA LEU A 247 20.07 13.69 -10.91
C LEU A 247 21.06 12.52 -11.00
N ILE A 248 22.17 12.62 -10.29
CA ILE A 248 23.20 11.57 -10.24
C ILE A 248 23.22 11.03 -8.81
N THR A 249 23.29 9.70 -8.64
CA THR A 249 23.49 9.11 -7.31
C THR A 249 24.86 9.48 -6.74
N SER A 250 25.01 9.43 -5.43
CA SER A 250 26.29 9.71 -4.75
C SER A 250 27.48 8.99 -5.39
N SER A 251 28.66 9.60 -5.37
CA SER A 251 29.88 9.02 -5.95
C SER A 251 30.59 7.99 -5.05
N ASP A 252 30.03 7.69 -3.87
CA ASP A 252 30.60 6.71 -2.93
C ASP A 252 30.45 5.29 -3.50
N ASN A 253 31.56 4.56 -3.65
CA ASN A 253 31.63 3.28 -4.35
C ASN A 253 31.18 2.06 -3.52
N GLY A 254 30.62 2.29 -2.32
CA GLY A 254 29.71 1.32 -1.71
C GLY A 254 30.36 0.01 -1.24
N VAL A 255 31.60 0.07 -0.75
CA VAL A 255 32.37 -1.13 -0.36
C VAL A 255 31.66 -1.88 0.79
N THR A 256 30.83 -1.20 1.60
CA THR A 256 29.91 -1.84 2.54
C THR A 256 28.45 -1.35 2.41
N ALA A 257 27.48 -2.12 2.93
CA ALA A 257 26.05 -1.78 2.84
C ALA A 257 25.63 -0.51 3.63
N ALA A 258 26.53 -0.01 4.49
CA ALA A 258 26.35 1.20 5.29
C ALA A 258 26.87 2.47 4.58
N ASP A 259 27.44 2.31 3.40
CA ASP A 259 28.08 3.36 2.62
C ASP A 259 26.98 4.14 1.90
N GLY A 260 27.06 5.47 1.88
CA GLY A 260 26.03 6.35 1.30
C GLY A 260 25.86 6.22 -0.21
N ALA A 261 26.35 5.14 -0.83
CA ALA A 261 26.25 4.79 -2.24
C ALA A 261 24.79 4.64 -2.70
N GLY A 262 24.52 5.01 -3.95
CA GLY A 262 23.21 4.83 -4.58
C GLY A 262 22.13 5.78 -4.12
N PHE A 263 22.44 6.71 -3.23
CA PHE A 263 21.47 7.67 -2.73
C PHE A 263 21.42 8.95 -3.57
N ALA A 264 20.22 9.52 -3.69
CA ALA A 264 19.98 10.82 -4.31
C ALA A 264 18.77 11.52 -3.69
N ALA A 265 18.79 12.85 -3.66
CA ALA A 265 17.74 13.66 -3.05
C ALA A 265 17.28 14.77 -3.99
N VAL A 266 15.97 14.99 -4.05
CA VAL A 266 15.35 16.08 -4.79
C VAL A 266 14.22 16.66 -3.95
N THR A 267 14.03 17.97 -3.99
CA THR A 267 12.91 18.63 -3.32
C THR A 267 11.74 18.75 -4.30
N LEU A 268 10.56 18.36 -3.84
CA LEU A 268 9.29 18.61 -4.52
C LEU A 268 8.55 19.73 -3.79
N THR A 269 8.20 20.80 -4.51
CA THR A 269 7.36 21.87 -3.99
C THR A 269 5.99 21.85 -4.67
N GLY A 270 4.93 22.08 -3.90
CA GLY A 270 3.56 22.17 -4.42
C GLY A 270 3.41 23.14 -5.60
N GLY A 271 2.65 22.75 -6.62
CA GLY A 271 2.46 23.51 -7.87
C GLY A 271 1.12 24.26 -7.99
N GLY A 272 0.41 24.46 -6.87
CA GLY A 272 -0.90 25.12 -6.80
C GLY A 272 -2.11 24.23 -7.07
N ALA A 273 -1.90 22.98 -7.48
CA ALA A 273 -2.96 21.98 -7.67
C ALA A 273 -2.87 20.89 -6.60
N PRO A 274 -3.94 20.61 -5.85
CA PRO A 274 -3.98 19.51 -4.90
C PRO A 274 -4.16 18.16 -5.60
N GLY A 275 -3.73 17.07 -4.96
CA GLY A 275 -3.84 15.70 -5.44
C GLY A 275 -2.63 14.86 -5.05
N ILE A 276 -2.64 13.59 -5.47
CA ILE A 276 -1.50 12.69 -5.28
C ILE A 276 -0.48 12.95 -6.39
N ALA A 277 0.70 13.44 -6.00
CA ALA A 277 1.87 13.53 -6.86
C ALA A 277 2.56 12.16 -6.91
N THR A 278 2.36 11.43 -8.00
CA THR A 278 3.09 10.20 -8.29
C THR A 278 4.48 10.57 -8.78
N ILE A 279 5.49 10.09 -8.08
CA ILE A 279 6.91 10.25 -8.41
C ILE A 279 7.36 8.97 -9.10
N THR A 280 7.81 9.08 -10.34
CA THR A 280 8.44 7.98 -11.09
C THR A 280 9.91 8.30 -11.25
N VAL A 281 10.77 7.42 -10.78
CA VAL A 281 12.23 7.52 -10.97
C VAL A 281 12.67 6.40 -11.89
N ARG A 282 13.41 6.73 -12.93
CA ARG A 282 13.95 5.77 -13.90
C ARG A 282 15.44 5.95 -14.03
N GLN A 283 16.18 4.86 -14.18
CA GLN A 283 17.56 4.96 -14.63
C GLN A 283 17.57 5.51 -16.07
N THR A 284 18.41 6.51 -16.35
CA THR A 284 18.35 7.27 -17.62
C THR A 284 18.60 6.39 -18.84
N ASN A 285 19.50 5.41 -18.71
CA ASN A 285 19.85 4.45 -19.75
C ASN A 285 19.43 3.01 -19.39
N GLY A 286 18.57 2.83 -18.38
CA GLY A 286 18.25 1.51 -17.83
C GLY A 286 16.76 1.21 -17.75
N ALA A 287 16.43 -0.05 -17.44
CA ALA A 287 15.05 -0.52 -17.31
C ALA A 287 14.48 -0.40 -15.89
N VAL A 288 15.33 -0.09 -14.89
CA VAL A 288 14.89 -0.02 -13.50
C VAL A 288 14.04 1.22 -13.27
N VAL A 289 12.84 1.01 -12.71
CA VAL A 289 11.87 2.05 -12.39
C VAL A 289 11.44 1.89 -10.94
N GLY A 290 11.49 2.99 -10.18
CA GLY A 290 10.92 3.12 -8.84
C GLY A 290 9.75 4.10 -8.86
N THR A 291 8.79 3.90 -7.94
CA THR A 291 7.69 4.85 -7.75
C THR A 291 7.52 5.22 -6.28
N GLY A 292 7.06 6.45 -6.03
CA GLY A 292 6.68 6.96 -4.73
C GLY A 292 5.50 7.92 -4.87
N GLU A 293 4.88 8.28 -3.75
CA GLU A 293 3.73 9.18 -3.74
C GLU A 293 3.91 10.28 -2.69
N VAL A 294 3.45 11.48 -3.03
CA VAL A 294 3.33 12.62 -2.12
C VAL A 294 1.92 13.17 -2.24
N VAL A 295 1.27 13.42 -1.11
CA VAL A 295 -0.03 14.11 -1.11
C VAL A 295 0.22 15.61 -1.13
N LEU A 296 -0.22 16.29 -2.19
CA LEU A 296 -0.26 17.75 -2.25
C LEU A 296 -1.67 18.17 -1.83
N PHE A 297 -1.86 18.71 -0.63
CA PHE A 297 -3.21 19.10 -0.18
C PHE A 297 -3.51 20.56 -0.47
N GLY A 298 -4.78 20.86 -0.71
CA GLY A 298 -5.31 22.22 -0.83
C GLY A 298 -5.78 22.77 0.51
N PRO A 299 -6.40 23.97 0.52
CA PRO A 299 -7.07 24.49 1.71
C PRO A 299 -8.10 23.48 2.23
N ALA A 300 -8.13 23.28 3.55
CA ALA A 300 -9.14 22.43 4.17
C ALA A 300 -10.55 22.92 3.84
N LYS A 301 -11.43 21.97 3.54
CA LYS A 301 -12.82 22.20 3.13
C LYS A 301 -13.79 21.39 3.95
N THR A 302 -13.46 20.14 4.23
CA THR A 302 -14.31 19.20 4.96
C THR A 302 -13.57 18.67 6.15
N ILE A 303 -14.28 18.46 7.24
CA ILE A 303 -13.82 17.73 8.41
C ILE A 303 -14.76 16.55 8.60
N THR A 304 -14.20 15.41 9.00
CA THR A 304 -14.94 14.24 9.45
C THR A 304 -14.32 13.79 10.75
N ALA A 305 -15.12 13.24 11.65
CA ALA A 305 -14.64 12.69 12.90
C ALA A 305 -15.41 11.42 13.22
N GLU A 306 -14.67 10.37 13.58
CA GLU A 306 -15.24 9.07 13.90
C GLU A 306 -14.63 8.57 15.21
N ALA A 307 -15.47 8.13 16.14
CA ALA A 307 -15.00 7.47 17.36
C ALA A 307 -14.74 5.98 17.08
N GLU A 308 -13.58 5.46 17.49
CA GLU A 308 -13.27 4.03 17.40
C GLU A 308 -14.31 3.19 18.15
N LYS A 309 -14.79 3.72 19.28
CA LYS A 309 -15.94 3.19 20.03
C LYS A 309 -16.95 4.30 20.22
N SER A 310 -18.18 4.04 19.77
CA SER A 310 -19.33 4.94 19.98
C SER A 310 -20.02 4.75 21.34
N ALA A 311 -19.60 3.74 22.11
CA ALA A 311 -19.97 3.57 23.51
C ALA A 311 -18.76 3.07 24.33
N ILE A 312 -18.59 3.58 25.55
CA ILE A 312 -17.54 3.20 26.49
C ILE A 312 -18.12 2.99 27.89
N ALA A 313 -17.48 2.14 28.71
CA ALA A 313 -17.83 2.03 30.12
C ALA A 313 -17.10 3.11 30.94
N ILE A 314 -17.62 3.40 32.15
CA ILE A 314 -16.89 4.23 33.12
C ILE A 314 -15.50 3.61 33.39
N GLY A 315 -14.45 4.44 33.31
CA GLY A 315 -13.05 4.05 33.42
C GLY A 315 -12.40 3.63 32.11
N GLU A 316 -13.16 3.48 31.02
CA GLU A 316 -12.61 3.18 29.69
C GLU A 316 -12.27 4.45 28.90
N SER A 317 -11.51 4.26 27.83
CA SER A 317 -11.20 5.29 26.84
C SER A 317 -11.59 4.85 25.43
N THR A 318 -11.85 5.84 24.59
CA THR A 318 -11.98 5.72 23.14
C THR A 318 -11.19 6.83 22.46
N PHE A 319 -10.90 6.64 21.18
CA PHE A 319 -10.22 7.63 20.36
C PHE A 319 -11.19 8.16 19.32
N ILE A 320 -11.21 9.48 19.13
CA ILE A 320 -11.83 10.10 17.96
C ILE A 320 -10.74 10.37 16.94
N VAL A 321 -10.87 9.79 15.76
CA VAL A 321 -10.01 10.07 14.61
C VAL A 321 -10.66 11.20 13.81
N VAL A 322 -9.96 12.32 13.74
CA VAL A 322 -10.36 13.51 13.00
C VAL A 322 -9.59 13.56 11.69
N THR A 323 -10.33 13.60 10.58
CA THR A 323 -9.76 13.74 9.24
C THR A 323 -10.23 15.07 8.67
N VAL A 324 -9.28 15.91 8.31
CA VAL A 324 -9.53 17.15 7.58
C VAL A 324 -9.13 16.92 6.14
N THR A 325 -10.02 17.21 5.20
CA THR A 325 -9.79 17.03 3.77
C THR A 325 -10.01 18.31 2.98
N ASP A 326 -9.29 18.44 1.88
CA ASP A 326 -9.42 19.54 0.93
C ASP A 326 -10.62 19.34 -0.03
N ALA A 327 -10.76 20.22 -1.02
CA ALA A 327 -11.83 20.14 -2.01
C ALA A 327 -11.81 18.89 -2.90
N GLY A 328 -10.67 18.22 -3.02
CA GLY A 328 -10.49 16.97 -3.76
C GLY A 328 -10.62 15.72 -2.87
N GLY A 329 -10.84 15.88 -1.56
CA GLY A 329 -10.91 14.77 -0.61
C GLY A 329 -9.54 14.30 -0.11
N ASN A 330 -8.45 15.02 -0.40
CA ASN A 330 -7.12 14.67 0.10
C ASN A 330 -6.96 15.11 1.55
N ALA A 331 -6.31 14.30 2.39
CA ALA A 331 -6.03 14.64 3.77
C ALA A 331 -5.08 15.85 3.87
N VAL A 332 -5.48 16.86 4.64
CA VAL A 332 -4.71 18.08 4.90
C VAL A 332 -3.77 17.80 6.07
N ALA A 333 -2.46 17.80 5.82
CA ALA A 333 -1.49 17.68 6.91
C ALA A 333 -1.44 18.99 7.72
N ASN A 334 -1.04 18.89 8.99
CA ASN A 334 -0.95 20.02 9.92
C ASN A 334 -2.28 20.78 10.12
N ALA A 335 -3.42 20.17 9.78
CA ALA A 335 -4.71 20.77 10.04
C ALA A 335 -4.96 20.84 11.55
N SER A 336 -5.36 22.01 12.04
CA SER A 336 -5.74 22.17 13.44
C SER A 336 -7.23 21.83 13.63
N ALA A 337 -7.53 21.02 14.64
CA ALA A 337 -8.89 20.72 15.04
C ALA A 337 -9.12 21.27 16.46
N ARG A 338 -10.15 22.10 16.62
CA ARG A 338 -10.58 22.60 17.92
C ARG A 338 -11.77 21.79 18.39
N VAL A 339 -11.73 21.34 19.64
CA VAL A 339 -12.86 20.63 20.25
C VAL A 339 -13.69 21.64 21.03
N LYS A 340 -14.97 21.79 20.65
CA LYS A 340 -15.97 22.49 21.46
C LYS A 340 -16.89 21.43 22.06
N THR A 341 -16.80 21.22 23.36
CA THR A 341 -17.84 20.46 24.07
C THR A 341 -19.05 21.37 24.27
N ARG A 342 -20.24 20.89 23.93
CA ARG A 342 -21.49 21.58 24.24
C ARG A 342 -22.19 20.75 25.32
N GLY A 343 -22.29 21.27 26.53
CA GLY A 343 -23.02 20.63 27.63
C GLY A 343 -22.21 19.88 28.69
N ILE A 344 -20.91 20.16 28.85
CA ILE A 344 -20.10 19.56 29.94
C ILE A 344 -19.39 20.68 30.72
N ALA A 345 -19.69 20.80 32.01
CA ALA A 345 -19.14 21.82 32.90
C ALA A 345 -17.68 21.50 33.33
N ALA A 346 -16.75 22.44 33.15
CA ALA A 346 -15.38 22.32 33.65
C ALA A 346 -15.29 22.68 35.16
N PRO A 347 -14.45 21.99 35.97
CA PRO A 347 -14.37 22.22 37.42
C PRO A 347 -13.66 23.54 37.78
N THR A 348 -14.13 24.20 38.85
CA THR A 348 -13.64 25.49 39.37
C THR A 348 -12.39 25.39 40.25
N LYS A 349 -11.78 24.22 40.40
CA LYS A 349 -10.51 24.07 41.13
C LYS A 349 -9.75 22.83 40.67
N LEU A 350 -8.64 23.06 39.97
CA LEU A 350 -7.60 22.05 39.77
C LEU A 350 -6.79 21.94 41.07
N ASP A 351 -7.09 20.93 41.89
CA ASP A 351 -6.03 20.36 42.71
C ASP A 351 -5.22 19.41 41.80
N THR A 352 -3.95 19.75 41.64
CA THR A 352 -2.92 19.08 40.84
C THR A 352 -3.09 17.56 40.73
N PRO A 353 -3.19 16.97 39.52
CA PRO A 353 -3.09 15.53 39.36
C PRO A 353 -1.62 15.08 39.40
N VAL A 354 -1.35 14.12 40.30
CA VAL A 354 -0.14 13.29 40.31
C VAL A 354 -0.45 12.05 39.46
N GLY A 355 0.33 11.79 38.41
CA GLY A 355 0.34 10.50 37.69
C GLY A 355 0.17 10.64 36.18
N GLN A 356 1.28 10.41 35.47
CA GLN A 356 1.49 10.54 34.03
C GLN A 356 0.44 9.82 33.16
N SER A 357 -0.18 10.57 32.26
CA SER A 357 -0.62 10.05 30.95
C SER A 357 0.65 9.89 30.11
N LEU A 358 0.94 8.68 29.65
CA LEU A 358 2.08 8.42 28.76
C LEU A 358 1.80 9.04 27.39
N ASP A 359 2.74 9.87 26.95
CA ASP A 359 2.85 10.46 25.63
C ASP A 359 2.56 9.44 24.52
N VAL A 360 1.57 9.73 23.69
CA VAL A 360 1.49 9.16 22.35
C VAL A 360 2.39 10.04 21.48
N ASN A 361 3.64 9.60 21.34
CA ASN A 361 4.77 10.23 20.63
C ASN A 361 5.31 11.54 21.24
N LYS A 362 6.13 11.43 22.30
CA LYS A 362 7.33 12.25 22.36
C LYS A 362 8.42 11.51 21.60
N ASP A 363 8.98 12.14 20.58
CA ASP A 363 10.38 11.94 20.28
C ASP A 363 11.16 12.45 21.50
N VAL A 364 11.68 11.53 22.32
CA VAL A 364 12.52 11.88 23.46
C VAL A 364 13.95 11.59 23.05
N ASP A 365 14.53 12.53 22.30
CA ASP A 365 15.98 12.68 22.31
C ASP A 365 16.36 13.32 23.65
N GLY A 366 17.28 12.66 24.35
CA GLY A 366 17.52 12.78 25.78
C GLY A 366 18.13 14.09 26.28
N ASP A 367 17.99 15.21 25.56
CA ASP A 367 18.56 16.49 25.95
C ASP A 367 17.53 17.64 26.09
N GLY A 368 16.22 17.40 25.94
CA GLY A 368 15.20 18.37 26.34
C GLY A 368 15.30 19.75 25.66
N VAL A 369 15.95 19.84 24.50
CA VAL A 369 15.92 21.00 23.62
C VAL A 369 15.10 20.61 22.40
N ASN A 370 13.93 21.23 22.21
CA ASN A 370 13.22 21.18 20.93
C ASN A 370 14.10 21.81 19.85
N ASP A 371 14.86 21.02 19.10
CA ASP A 371 15.45 21.47 17.85
C ASP A 371 14.46 21.13 16.72
N GLY A 372 13.78 22.15 16.20
CA GLY A 372 12.75 21.98 15.16
C GLY A 372 13.32 21.55 13.80
N ARG A 373 13.99 20.39 13.71
CA ARG A 373 14.68 19.92 12.50
C ARG A 373 14.43 18.47 12.11
N ASP A 374 13.85 17.62 12.94
CA ASP A 374 13.55 16.24 12.54
C ASP A 374 12.05 15.96 12.48
N GLY A 375 11.50 15.93 11.25
CA GLY A 375 10.33 15.13 10.85
C GLY A 375 9.12 15.03 11.79
N ASP A 376 8.68 16.11 12.41
CA ASP A 376 7.53 16.10 13.33
C ASP A 376 6.23 15.65 12.63
N ILE A 377 5.70 14.52 13.11
CA ILE A 377 4.33 14.10 12.87
C ILE A 377 3.43 15.15 13.55
N PRO A 378 2.50 15.83 12.85
CA PRO A 378 1.83 17.02 13.38
C PRO A 378 1.09 16.73 14.68
N SER A 379 1.41 17.44 15.77
CA SER A 379 0.54 17.41 16.94
C SER A 379 -0.78 18.13 16.59
N CYS A 380 -1.92 17.58 17.02
CA CYS A 380 -3.09 18.43 17.20
C CYS A 380 -2.66 19.43 18.28
N ASP A 381 -2.42 20.67 17.87
CA ASP A 381 -1.90 21.79 18.67
C ASP A 381 -1.84 21.49 20.18
N GLU A 382 -0.63 21.36 20.72
CA GLU A 382 -0.39 21.07 22.15
C GLU A 382 -1.09 22.10 23.07
N THR A 383 -1.54 23.23 22.51
CA THR A 383 -2.37 24.21 23.19
C THR A 383 -3.88 23.98 23.03
N LEU A 384 -4.35 22.75 23.22
CA LEU A 384 -5.71 22.52 23.75
C LEU A 384 -5.78 22.94 25.24
N ALA A 385 -5.42 24.20 25.53
CA ALA A 385 -5.96 24.87 26.69
C ALA A 385 -7.45 25.04 26.40
N ALA A 386 -8.25 24.08 26.86
CA ALA A 386 -9.70 24.11 26.73
C ALA A 386 -10.24 25.47 27.21
N VAL A 387 -10.48 26.39 26.28
CA VAL A 387 -11.31 27.56 26.53
C VAL A 387 -12.74 27.04 26.57
N ALA A 388 -13.09 26.39 27.67
CA ALA A 388 -14.46 26.10 28.01
C ALA A 388 -15.14 27.44 28.26
N GLU A 389 -15.85 27.96 27.26
CA GLU A 389 -16.78 29.07 27.45
C GLU A 389 -17.87 28.57 28.43
N SER A 390 -17.85 29.10 29.65
CA SER A 390 -18.73 28.65 30.72
C SER A 390 -20.14 29.20 30.55
N ASP A 391 -21.11 28.31 30.37
CA ASP A 391 -22.50 28.54 30.74
C ASP A 391 -22.83 27.45 31.79
N GLN A 392 -22.74 27.79 33.08
CA GLN A 392 -22.83 26.85 34.20
C GLN A 392 -24.19 26.88 34.91
N THR A 393 -24.74 25.69 35.17
CA THR A 393 -25.57 25.39 36.35
C THR A 393 -25.16 24.02 36.93
N ASP A 394 -24.80 24.02 38.21
CA ASP A 394 -24.36 22.96 39.14
C ASP A 394 -24.54 21.45 38.80
N GLY A 395 -23.45 20.66 38.91
CA GLY A 395 -23.51 19.32 39.53
C GLY A 395 -22.89 18.09 38.85
N GLU A 396 -22.53 18.10 37.56
CA GLU A 396 -22.18 16.87 36.82
C GLU A 396 -20.65 16.66 36.64
N PRO A 397 -20.11 15.43 36.84
CA PRO A 397 -18.71 15.09 36.60
C PRO A 397 -18.40 15.01 35.10
N PRO A 398 -17.28 15.59 34.63
CA PRO A 398 -17.03 15.77 33.20
C PRO A 398 -16.32 14.59 32.53
N LEU A 399 -16.56 14.39 31.22
CA LEU A 399 -15.62 13.70 30.33
C LEU A 399 -14.27 14.44 30.31
N ARG A 400 -13.16 13.70 30.38
CA ARG A 400 -11.81 14.29 30.32
C ARG A 400 -11.15 13.95 28.98
N PHE A 401 -10.54 14.96 28.38
CA PHE A 401 -9.61 14.80 27.25
C PHE A 401 -8.24 14.43 27.82
N ALA A 402 -7.79 13.20 27.57
CA ALA A 402 -6.59 12.66 28.21
C ALA A 402 -5.31 12.98 27.43
N SER A 403 -5.42 13.07 26.10
CA SER A 403 -4.32 13.39 25.19
C SER A 403 -4.85 13.73 23.79
N THR A 404 -4.05 14.46 23.02
CA THR A 404 -4.17 14.56 21.57
C THR A 404 -2.85 14.15 20.93
N GLY A 405 -2.90 13.63 19.72
CA GLY A 405 -1.72 13.21 18.96
C GLY A 405 -2.10 12.88 17.53
N THR A 406 -1.16 12.37 16.75
CA THR A 406 -1.40 11.97 15.37
C THR A 406 -1.04 10.53 15.13
N ASN A 407 -1.91 9.81 14.41
CA ASN A 407 -1.66 8.41 14.09
C ASN A 407 -0.60 8.27 12.97
N ARG A 408 -0.21 7.03 12.67
CA ARG A 408 0.77 6.72 11.61
C ARG A 408 0.37 7.25 10.22
N ASP A 409 -0.91 7.54 10.01
CA ASP A 409 -1.49 7.99 8.75
C ASP A 409 -1.61 9.54 8.71
N GLY A 410 -1.11 10.25 9.73
CA GLY A 410 -1.12 11.71 9.78
C GLY A 410 -2.46 12.31 10.24
N GLN A 411 -3.40 11.50 10.75
CA GLN A 411 -4.70 11.97 11.23
C GLN A 411 -4.63 12.39 12.69
N CYS A 412 -5.32 13.47 13.04
CA CYS A 412 -5.46 13.92 14.42
C CYS A 412 -6.31 12.92 15.21
N VAL A 413 -5.84 12.54 16.40
CA VAL A 413 -6.50 11.59 17.30
C VAL A 413 -6.72 12.26 18.65
N ILE A 414 -7.97 12.20 19.14
CA ILE A 414 -8.37 12.75 20.44
C ILE A 414 -8.75 11.59 21.35
N GLN A 415 -8.02 11.40 22.46
CA GLN A 415 -8.38 10.41 23.46
C GLN A 415 -9.43 10.98 24.42
N ILE A 416 -10.54 10.26 24.57
CA ILE A 416 -11.62 10.59 25.49
C ILE A 416 -11.71 9.49 26.53
N THR A 417 -11.68 9.88 27.80
CA THR A 417 -11.79 8.98 28.94
C THR A 417 -13.01 9.34 29.78
N ALA A 418 -13.85 8.35 30.05
CA ALA A 418 -14.93 8.47 31.03
C ALA A 418 -14.34 8.24 32.43
N THR A 419 -14.08 9.30 33.19
CA THR A 419 -13.48 9.17 34.53
C THR A 419 -14.55 9.07 35.62
N ASP A 420 -14.32 8.20 36.59
CA ASP A 420 -15.05 8.22 37.86
C ASP A 420 -14.28 9.10 38.86
N ASP A 421 -14.74 10.32 39.13
CA ASP A 421 -14.10 11.23 40.10
C ASP A 421 -14.45 10.87 41.56
N THR A 422 -15.26 9.82 41.76
CA THR A 422 -15.74 9.41 43.07
C THR A 422 -15.52 7.92 43.26
N SER A 423 -15.14 7.45 44.44
CA SER A 423 -14.89 6.02 44.68
C SER A 423 -16.14 5.12 44.63
N SER A 424 -17.23 5.57 44.00
CA SER A 424 -18.48 4.83 43.85
C SER A 424 -18.85 4.71 42.38
N LEU A 425 -18.68 3.51 41.83
CA LEU A 425 -19.09 3.05 40.48
C LEU A 425 -20.59 3.20 40.17
N ASN A 426 -21.36 3.86 41.03
CA ASN A 426 -22.79 4.12 40.91
C ASN A 426 -23.07 5.61 40.66
N ASN A 427 -22.06 6.42 40.33
CA ASN A 427 -22.28 7.83 40.07
C ASN A 427 -22.87 7.98 38.66
N ASP A 428 -24.21 8.09 38.60
CA ASP A 428 -24.99 8.27 37.37
C ASP A 428 -24.53 9.44 36.51
N ALA A 429 -23.92 10.46 37.12
CA ALA A 429 -23.78 11.75 36.49
C ALA A 429 -22.75 11.79 35.34
N ALA A 430 -21.95 10.72 35.13
CA ALA A 430 -21.10 10.57 33.94
C ALA A 430 -21.78 9.76 32.81
N ARG A 431 -22.90 9.09 33.10
CA ARG A 431 -23.60 8.23 32.15
C ARG A 431 -24.43 9.05 31.18
N GLY A 432 -24.80 8.42 30.07
CA GLY A 432 -25.65 9.04 29.06
C GLY A 432 -24.95 9.31 27.74
N GLU A 433 -25.62 10.10 26.92
CA GLU A 433 -25.16 10.45 25.58
C GLU A 433 -24.38 11.78 25.62
N HIS A 434 -23.12 11.73 25.18
CA HIS A 434 -22.24 12.89 25.13
C HIS A 434 -22.00 13.29 23.69
N THR A 435 -22.34 14.52 23.33
CA THR A 435 -22.08 15.08 21.99
C THR A 435 -20.83 15.96 22.01
N ILE A 436 -19.79 15.53 21.31
CA ILE A 436 -18.53 16.27 21.14
C ILE A 436 -18.57 16.97 19.80
N THR A 437 -18.49 18.30 19.80
CA THR A 437 -18.42 19.09 18.56
C THR A 437 -16.96 19.40 18.23
N ILE A 438 -16.54 19.09 17.02
CA ILE A 438 -15.17 19.29 16.53
C ILE A 438 -15.25 20.29 15.39
N VAL A 439 -14.51 21.37 15.51
CA VAL A 439 -14.46 22.47 14.55
C VAL A 439 -13.07 22.47 13.91
N GLY A 440 -13.02 22.33 12.59
CA GLY A 440 -11.76 22.45 11.84
C GLY A 440 -11.37 23.91 11.65
N GLY A 441 -10.09 24.21 11.79
CA GLY A 441 -9.51 25.53 11.51
C GLY A 441 -8.15 25.41 10.86
N ASN A 442 -7.83 26.33 9.95
CA ASN A 442 -6.52 26.35 9.27
C ASN A 442 -5.50 27.26 9.95
N ASP A 443 -5.88 27.97 11.02
CA ASP A 443 -5.01 28.94 11.67
C ASP A 443 -5.43 29.18 13.12
N ALA A 444 -4.46 29.44 14.00
CA ALA A 444 -4.73 29.72 15.41
C ALA A 444 -5.47 31.06 15.62
N ASP A 445 -5.40 31.98 14.66
CA ASP A 445 -5.87 33.37 14.79
C ASP A 445 -7.02 33.78 13.86
N VAL A 446 -7.51 32.89 12.99
CA VAL A 446 -8.54 33.24 12.00
C VAL A 446 -9.89 32.61 12.37
N ASP A 447 -10.92 33.46 12.43
CA ASP A 447 -12.34 33.16 12.64
C ASP A 447 -12.73 31.80 12.00
N PRO A 448 -13.13 30.77 12.77
CA PRO A 448 -13.31 29.37 12.32
C PRO A 448 -14.48 29.14 11.34
N LYS A 449 -14.89 30.16 10.59
CA LYS A 449 -16.08 30.19 9.74
C LYS A 449 -16.00 29.35 8.47
N ALA A 450 -14.90 28.68 8.18
CA ALA A 450 -14.69 28.07 6.86
C ALA A 450 -15.09 26.58 6.77
N ILE A 451 -15.12 25.83 7.87
CA ILE A 451 -15.41 24.38 7.86
C ILE A 451 -16.57 24.10 8.80
N ASP A 452 -17.59 23.40 8.28
CA ASP A 452 -18.73 22.97 9.09
C ASP A 452 -18.26 22.08 10.25
N ALA A 453 -18.77 22.36 11.45
CA ALA A 453 -18.45 21.57 12.63
C ALA A 453 -19.01 20.14 12.48
N VAL A 454 -18.26 19.14 12.95
CA VAL A 454 -18.71 17.76 13.03
C VAL A 454 -19.02 17.40 14.47
N THR A 455 -20.12 16.70 14.67
CA THR A 455 -20.50 16.16 15.99
C THR A 455 -20.22 14.67 16.05
N VAL A 456 -19.54 14.23 17.10
CA VAL A 456 -19.35 12.83 17.45
C VAL A 456 -20.14 12.53 18.71
N VAL A 457 -20.93 11.47 18.69
CA VAL A 457 -21.73 11.03 19.83
C VAL A 457 -21.06 9.84 20.48
N ILE A 458 -20.80 9.93 21.79
CA ILE A 458 -20.25 8.87 22.61
C ILE A 458 -21.23 8.59 23.75
N GLN A 459 -21.64 7.34 23.88
CA GLN A 459 -22.45 6.88 25.00
C GLN A 459 -21.54 6.37 26.11
N VAL A 460 -21.73 6.87 27.33
CA VAL A 460 -21.04 6.36 28.51
C VAL A 460 -22.02 5.53 29.29
N GLY A 461 -21.88 4.21 29.19
CA GLY A 461 -22.77 3.27 29.86
C GLY A 461 -22.22 2.79 31.21
N GLY A 462 -23.13 2.49 32.12
CA GLY A 462 -22.86 1.78 33.37
C GLY A 462 -22.74 0.26 33.18
N PRO A 463 -22.89 -0.52 34.27
CA PRO A 463 -22.95 -1.97 34.20
C PRO A 463 -24.12 -2.46 33.31
N PRO A 464 -23.93 -3.53 32.52
CA PRO A 464 -24.99 -4.09 31.68
C PRO A 464 -26.23 -4.48 32.49
N ALA A 465 -27.41 -4.04 32.07
CA ALA A 465 -28.68 -4.36 32.71
C ALA A 465 -29.70 -5.00 31.75
N THR A 466 -29.78 -4.51 30.52
CA THR A 466 -30.72 -5.01 29.51
C THR A 466 -30.04 -5.34 28.18
N ILE A 467 -30.70 -6.16 27.37
CA ILE A 467 -30.24 -6.55 26.04
C ILE A 467 -31.44 -6.40 25.10
N THR A 468 -31.21 -5.84 23.92
CA THR A 468 -32.18 -5.71 22.84
C THR A 468 -31.66 -6.43 21.59
N SER A 469 -32.58 -6.82 20.70
CA SER A 469 -32.27 -7.55 19.46
C SER A 469 -33.16 -7.07 18.33
N ASP A 470 -32.64 -7.06 17.10
CA ASP A 470 -33.39 -6.79 15.88
C ASP A 470 -33.90 -8.07 15.19
N ALA A 471 -33.75 -9.23 15.84
CA ALA A 471 -34.20 -10.51 15.29
C ALA A 471 -35.68 -10.44 14.88
N PRO A 472 -36.02 -10.79 13.63
CA PRO A 472 -37.40 -10.79 13.19
C PRO A 472 -38.18 -11.89 13.90
N ALA A 473 -39.48 -11.66 14.07
CA ALA A 473 -40.37 -12.65 14.67
C ALA A 473 -40.51 -13.93 13.81
N ARG A 474 -40.23 -13.85 12.50
CA ARG A 474 -40.31 -14.95 11.55
C ARG A 474 -39.24 -14.82 10.46
N ILE A 475 -38.63 -15.94 10.08
CA ILE A 475 -37.80 -16.12 8.88
C ILE A 475 -38.31 -17.31 8.07
N ASP A 476 -37.90 -17.43 6.82
CA ASP A 476 -38.23 -18.57 5.97
C ASP A 476 -37.25 -19.73 6.20
N ALA A 477 -37.68 -20.95 5.84
CA ALA A 477 -36.82 -22.12 5.92
C ALA A 477 -35.60 -21.96 5.01
N SER A 478 -34.45 -22.45 5.46
CA SER A 478 -33.14 -22.31 4.78
C SER A 478 -32.64 -20.86 4.57
N GLU A 479 -33.32 -19.86 5.13
CA GLU A 479 -32.85 -18.47 5.12
C GLU A 479 -31.62 -18.28 6.02
N GLU A 480 -30.67 -17.48 5.55
CA GLU A 480 -29.55 -16.97 6.34
C GLU A 480 -29.87 -15.58 6.86
N ILE A 481 -29.80 -15.39 8.18
CA ILE A 481 -30.07 -14.11 8.82
C ILE A 481 -28.95 -13.68 9.75
N THR A 482 -28.61 -12.39 9.70
CA THR A 482 -27.75 -11.74 10.70
C THR A 482 -28.62 -11.06 11.75
N ILE A 483 -28.43 -11.43 13.02
CA ILE A 483 -29.12 -10.83 14.17
C ILE A 483 -28.15 -9.91 14.89
N ASN A 484 -28.52 -8.64 15.05
CA ASN A 484 -27.79 -7.65 15.82
C ASN A 484 -28.36 -7.56 17.23
N VAL A 485 -27.46 -7.50 18.20
CA VAL A 485 -27.76 -7.39 19.63
C VAL A 485 -27.10 -6.13 20.17
N THR A 486 -27.87 -5.33 20.93
CA THR A 486 -27.35 -4.14 21.63
C THR A 486 -27.59 -4.27 23.12
N VAL A 487 -26.55 -4.03 23.91
CA VAL A 487 -26.57 -4.11 25.37
C VAL A 487 -26.67 -2.71 25.96
N HIS A 488 -27.60 -2.52 26.88
CA HIS A 488 -27.82 -1.27 27.59
C HIS A 488 -27.69 -1.45 29.10
N ASP A 489 -27.41 -0.36 29.79
CA ASP A 489 -27.41 -0.29 31.25
C ASP A 489 -28.84 -0.05 31.79
N ASP A 490 -28.98 0.29 33.08
CA ASP A 490 -30.29 0.50 33.73
C ASP A 490 -30.96 1.85 33.40
N GLU A 491 -30.30 2.69 32.61
CA GLU A 491 -30.82 3.97 32.09
C GLU A 491 -31.07 3.93 30.57
N ASP A 492 -31.05 2.73 29.97
CA ASP A 492 -31.17 2.52 28.52
C ASP A 492 -30.03 3.19 27.71
N VAL A 493 -28.87 3.37 28.34
CA VAL A 493 -27.64 3.86 27.69
C VAL A 493 -26.80 2.66 27.28
N ARG A 494 -26.28 2.68 26.06
CA ARG A 494 -25.46 1.58 25.55
C ARG A 494 -24.16 1.46 26.34
N VAL A 495 -23.83 0.22 26.71
CA VAL A 495 -22.58 -0.07 27.43
C VAL A 495 -21.37 -0.10 26.50
N GLY A 496 -20.18 0.11 27.05
CA GLY A 496 -18.92 -0.08 26.34
C GLY A 496 -18.56 -1.53 26.06
N ALA A 497 -17.30 -1.90 26.28
CA ALA A 497 -16.88 -3.29 26.06
C ALA A 497 -17.53 -4.23 27.09
N VAL A 498 -18.22 -5.26 26.59
CA VAL A 498 -18.86 -6.29 27.44
C VAL A 498 -18.68 -7.67 26.84
N THR A 499 -18.48 -8.68 27.69
CA THR A 499 -18.45 -10.09 27.25
C THR A 499 -19.86 -10.54 26.89
N ILE A 500 -20.06 -11.06 25.68
CA ILE A 500 -21.35 -11.58 25.20
C ILE A 500 -21.22 -13.06 24.86
N LYS A 501 -22.24 -13.84 25.21
CA LYS A 501 -22.39 -15.24 24.84
C LYS A 501 -23.77 -15.46 24.23
N VAL A 502 -23.80 -16.05 23.04
CA VAL A 502 -25.03 -16.49 22.37
C VAL A 502 -25.08 -18.02 22.45
N ASP A 503 -26.13 -18.57 23.02
CA ASP A 503 -26.38 -20.01 23.07
C ASP A 503 -27.68 -20.32 22.32
N GLN A 504 -27.66 -21.20 21.32
CA GLN A 504 -28.90 -21.76 20.77
C GLN A 504 -29.46 -22.79 21.77
N THR A 505 -30.62 -22.49 22.36
CA THR A 505 -31.21 -23.30 23.44
C THR A 505 -32.30 -24.25 22.95
N ALA A 506 -32.94 -23.95 21.81
CA ALA A 506 -33.92 -24.82 21.18
C ALA A 506 -33.97 -24.60 19.65
N GLY A 507 -34.59 -25.57 18.96
CA GLY A 507 -34.75 -25.55 17.50
C GLY A 507 -33.59 -26.17 16.73
N ASP A 508 -33.87 -26.51 15.47
CA ASP A 508 -32.86 -26.95 14.50
C ASP A 508 -32.14 -25.75 13.87
N GLY A 509 -31.31 -25.98 12.85
CA GLY A 509 -30.48 -24.95 12.21
C GLY A 509 -29.12 -24.78 12.88
N LYS A 510 -28.39 -23.72 12.53
CA LYS A 510 -27.02 -23.53 13.02
C LYS A 510 -26.60 -22.07 13.05
N ILE A 511 -25.92 -21.65 14.12
CA ILE A 511 -25.13 -20.42 14.11
C ILE A 511 -23.89 -20.65 13.24
N ILE A 512 -23.84 -19.98 12.08
CA ILE A 512 -22.77 -20.11 11.10
C ILE A 512 -21.68 -19.04 11.29
N THR A 513 -21.99 -17.96 12.01
CA THR A 513 -21.01 -16.98 12.48
C THR A 513 -21.37 -16.60 13.91
N ASP A 514 -20.51 -16.99 14.85
CA ASP A 514 -20.69 -16.65 16.26
C ASP A 514 -20.47 -15.15 16.51
N ALA A 515 -21.13 -14.63 17.55
CA ALA A 515 -20.79 -13.32 18.09
C ALA A 515 -19.36 -13.32 18.62
N ALA A 516 -18.64 -12.20 18.44
CA ALA A 516 -17.37 -11.99 19.12
C ALA A 516 -17.55 -12.15 20.64
N PRO A 517 -16.59 -12.77 21.35
CA PRO A 517 -16.73 -13.05 22.79
C PRO A 517 -16.82 -11.77 23.63
N SER A 518 -16.37 -10.63 23.11
CA SER A 518 -16.52 -9.31 23.70
C SER A 518 -16.92 -8.30 22.64
N THR A 519 -17.83 -7.39 22.98
CA THR A 519 -18.13 -6.20 22.19
C THR A 519 -17.05 -5.15 22.40
N LYS A 520 -16.93 -4.23 21.44
CA LYS A 520 -16.13 -3.00 21.63
C LYS A 520 -16.97 -1.82 22.11
N ASP A 521 -18.27 -1.80 21.77
CA ASP A 521 -19.19 -0.67 21.95
C ASP A 521 -20.62 -1.13 22.31
N GLY A 522 -20.74 -2.24 23.05
CA GLY A 522 -22.03 -2.79 23.46
C GLY A 522 -22.84 -3.47 22.35
N ARG A 523 -22.32 -3.55 21.12
CA ARG A 523 -22.97 -4.24 19.99
C ARG A 523 -22.28 -5.56 19.65
N ALA A 524 -23.10 -6.57 19.38
CA ALA A 524 -22.66 -7.85 18.81
C ALA A 524 -23.60 -8.23 17.66
N LYS A 525 -23.11 -9.09 16.77
CA LYS A 525 -23.93 -9.72 15.74
C LYS A 525 -23.56 -11.18 15.61
N PHE A 526 -24.52 -12.02 15.26
CA PHE A 526 -24.30 -13.43 14.91
C PHE A 526 -25.18 -13.80 13.73
N THR A 527 -24.74 -14.77 12.94
CA THR A 527 -25.46 -15.23 11.75
C THR A 527 -26.01 -16.62 11.97
N TYR A 528 -27.29 -16.80 11.71
CA TYR A 528 -28.02 -18.05 11.85
C TYR A 528 -28.54 -18.53 10.49
N LEU A 529 -28.35 -19.82 10.21
CA LEU A 529 -28.93 -20.51 9.07
C LEU A 529 -30.10 -21.36 9.55
N ALA A 530 -31.30 -21.03 9.07
CA ALA A 530 -32.51 -21.78 9.35
C ALA A 530 -32.45 -23.20 8.76
N PRO A 531 -33.04 -24.22 9.41
CA PRO A 531 -33.24 -25.53 8.81
C PRO A 531 -34.22 -25.43 7.64
N SER A 532 -34.27 -26.47 6.80
CA SER A 532 -35.24 -26.58 5.69
C SER A 532 -36.66 -26.93 6.13
N THR A 533 -36.88 -27.23 7.42
CA THR A 533 -38.19 -27.59 7.97
C THR A 533 -38.75 -26.46 8.84
N PRO A 534 -40.06 -26.18 8.77
CA PRO A 534 -40.70 -25.22 9.68
C PRO A 534 -40.48 -25.59 11.15
N GLY A 535 -40.37 -24.59 12.01
CA GLY A 535 -40.07 -24.79 13.42
C GLY A 535 -39.92 -23.49 14.19
N VAL A 536 -39.20 -23.56 15.30
CA VAL A 536 -38.86 -22.40 16.15
C VAL A 536 -37.40 -22.54 16.54
N ALA A 537 -36.62 -21.47 16.37
CA ALA A 537 -35.29 -21.36 16.95
C ALA A 537 -35.34 -20.44 18.19
N GLU A 538 -34.68 -20.87 19.26
CA GLU A 538 -34.53 -20.07 20.47
C GLU A 538 -33.04 -19.85 20.77
N PHE A 539 -32.68 -18.60 21.01
CA PHE A 539 -31.34 -18.20 21.40
C PHE A 539 -31.39 -17.53 22.77
N LEU A 540 -30.44 -17.85 23.64
CA LEU A 540 -30.24 -17.18 24.91
C LEU A 540 -28.96 -16.35 24.82
N VAL A 541 -29.13 -15.03 24.74
CA VAL A 541 -28.01 -14.09 24.75
C VAL A 541 -27.74 -13.65 26.17
N ARG A 542 -26.48 -13.73 26.62
CA ARG A 542 -26.05 -13.38 27.97
C ARG A 542 -24.85 -12.46 27.94
N THR A 543 -24.88 -11.42 28.76
CA THR A 543 -23.69 -10.61 29.05
C THR A 543 -23.04 -11.11 30.32
N LYS A 544 -21.72 -10.94 30.43
CA LYS A 544 -20.96 -11.26 31.64
C LYS A 544 -20.07 -10.11 32.06
N ASP A 545 -19.91 -9.93 33.36
CA ASP A 545 -18.87 -9.07 33.91
C ASP A 545 -17.47 -9.70 33.76
N ALA A 546 -16.43 -8.96 34.13
CA ALA A 546 -15.04 -9.43 34.09
C ALA A 546 -14.77 -10.66 34.99
N LYS A 547 -15.66 -10.98 35.94
CA LYS A 547 -15.59 -12.17 36.80
C LYS A 547 -16.40 -13.35 36.24
N GLY A 548 -17.01 -13.19 35.06
CA GLY A 548 -17.81 -14.19 34.39
C GLY A 548 -19.24 -14.34 34.94
N LYS A 549 -19.67 -13.48 35.87
CA LYS A 549 -21.04 -13.48 36.39
C LYS A 549 -21.97 -12.91 35.32
N VAL A 550 -23.11 -13.57 35.07
CA VAL A 550 -24.13 -13.08 34.14
C VAL A 550 -24.73 -11.78 34.68
N THR A 551 -24.71 -10.73 33.87
CA THR A 551 -25.23 -9.40 34.22
C THR A 551 -26.61 -9.13 33.61
N ALA A 552 -26.83 -9.54 32.37
CA ALA A 552 -28.11 -9.47 31.67
C ALA A 552 -28.32 -10.71 30.81
N SER A 553 -29.58 -11.00 30.46
CA SER A 553 -29.97 -12.15 29.63
C SER A 553 -31.21 -11.82 28.82
N LEU A 554 -31.23 -12.21 27.53
CA LEU A 554 -32.37 -12.06 26.63
C LEU A 554 -32.63 -13.37 25.87
N PRO A 555 -33.83 -13.97 26.01
CA PRO A 555 -34.29 -14.98 25.08
C PRO A 555 -34.76 -14.33 23.77
N ILE A 556 -34.26 -14.82 22.64
CA ILE A 556 -34.66 -14.44 21.29
C ILE A 556 -35.36 -15.64 20.68
N ILE A 557 -36.61 -15.47 20.24
CA ILE A 557 -37.42 -16.52 19.62
C ILE A 557 -37.70 -16.11 18.18
N VAL A 558 -37.27 -16.95 17.24
CA VAL A 558 -37.50 -16.76 15.79
C VAL A 558 -38.35 -17.91 15.27
N ASN A 559 -39.52 -17.60 14.71
CA ASN A 559 -40.35 -18.61 14.06
C ASN A 559 -39.80 -18.91 12.66
N ILE A 560 -39.70 -20.19 12.32
CA ILE A 560 -39.21 -20.64 11.02
C ILE A 560 -40.44 -21.10 10.26
N GLY A 561 -40.86 -20.27 9.31
CA GLY A 561 -41.98 -20.57 8.43
C GLY A 561 -41.64 -21.69 7.46
N ALA A 562 -42.67 -22.29 6.87
CA ALA A 562 -42.47 -22.92 5.58
C ALA A 562 -41.88 -21.86 4.65
N GLU A 563 -40.88 -22.28 3.87
CA GLU A 563 -40.39 -21.51 2.72
C GLU A 563 -41.62 -20.95 2.02
N ALA A 564 -41.67 -19.63 1.87
CA ALA A 564 -42.76 -19.01 1.14
C ALA A 564 -42.80 -19.73 -0.20
N VAL A 565 -43.89 -20.47 -0.46
CA VAL A 565 -44.10 -21.05 -1.78
C VAL A 565 -44.11 -19.84 -2.68
N GLU A 566 -43.03 -19.67 -3.44
CA GLU A 566 -42.90 -18.59 -4.40
C GLU A 566 -44.22 -18.58 -5.16
N ALA A 567 -44.97 -17.47 -5.04
CA ALA A 567 -46.23 -17.36 -5.74
C ALA A 567 -45.93 -17.75 -7.19
N PRO A 568 -46.73 -18.63 -7.83
CA PRO A 568 -46.48 -19.01 -9.21
C PRO A 568 -46.14 -17.75 -9.98
N PRO A 569 -44.98 -17.69 -10.66
CA PRO A 569 -44.45 -16.44 -11.18
C PRO A 569 -45.59 -15.72 -11.86
N GLU A 570 -45.86 -14.48 -11.41
CA GLU A 570 -46.97 -13.70 -11.96
C GLU A 570 -46.82 -13.74 -13.49
N ALA A 571 -47.93 -14.02 -14.18
CA ALA A 571 -47.90 -14.12 -15.63
C ALA A 571 -47.20 -12.86 -16.19
N PRO A 572 -46.26 -13.01 -17.13
CA PRO A 572 -45.49 -11.88 -17.62
C PRO A 572 -46.39 -10.72 -18.03
N SER A 573 -46.12 -9.54 -17.48
CA SER A 573 -47.00 -8.38 -17.62
C SER A 573 -46.21 -7.10 -17.80
N LEU A 574 -46.90 -6.05 -18.25
CA LEU A 574 -46.37 -4.70 -18.31
C LEU A 574 -46.70 -4.00 -16.98
N SER A 575 -45.75 -3.26 -16.44
CA SER A 575 -45.91 -2.45 -15.21
C SER A 575 -47.10 -1.49 -15.24
N ARG A 576 -47.57 -1.11 -16.43
CA ARG A 576 -48.81 -0.35 -16.63
C ARG A 576 -49.36 -0.55 -18.04
N ALA A 577 -50.65 -0.32 -18.20
CA ALA A 577 -51.27 -0.17 -19.51
C ALA A 577 -50.65 1.03 -20.25
N PRO A 578 -50.15 0.86 -21.48
CA PRO A 578 -49.66 1.99 -22.28
C PRO A 578 -50.79 2.96 -22.64
N SER A 579 -50.45 4.24 -22.84
CA SER A 579 -51.42 5.26 -23.24
C SER A 579 -52.03 4.99 -24.62
N ALA A 580 -53.33 5.23 -24.78
CA ALA A 580 -54.02 5.10 -26.07
C ALA A 580 -53.44 5.99 -27.19
N THR A 581 -52.77 7.10 -26.85
CA THR A 581 -52.14 8.02 -27.81
C THR A 581 -50.69 8.31 -27.44
N GLY A 582 -49.78 8.31 -28.42
CA GLY A 582 -48.37 8.67 -28.22
C GLY A 582 -47.49 7.48 -27.84
N PHE A 583 -46.48 7.75 -27.00
CA PHE A 583 -45.54 6.74 -26.50
C PHE A 583 -45.56 6.72 -24.97
N THR A 584 -45.51 5.53 -24.38
CA THR A 584 -45.42 5.31 -22.94
C THR A 584 -44.21 4.44 -22.65
N LEU A 585 -43.37 4.87 -21.71
CA LEU A 585 -42.34 4.00 -21.14
C LEU A 585 -43.01 3.00 -20.18
N VAL A 586 -42.81 1.70 -20.38
CA VAL A 586 -43.27 0.64 -19.49
C VAL A 586 -42.10 -0.29 -19.20
N THR A 587 -42.09 -0.96 -18.06
CA THR A 587 -41.23 -2.12 -17.82
C THR A 587 -42.01 -3.42 -18.05
N PHE A 588 -41.36 -4.43 -18.62
CA PHE A 588 -41.87 -5.80 -18.74
C PHE A 588 -41.32 -6.64 -17.59
N SER A 589 -42.14 -7.48 -16.96
CA SER A 589 -41.73 -8.29 -15.80
C SER A 589 -40.74 -9.41 -16.15
N GLY A 590 -40.45 -9.62 -17.43
CA GLY A 590 -39.53 -10.62 -17.95
C GLY A 590 -40.25 -11.87 -18.44
N GLY A 591 -39.63 -12.59 -19.36
CA GLY A 591 -40.21 -13.78 -19.99
C GLY A 591 -39.72 -13.98 -21.41
N SER A 592 -40.39 -14.85 -22.18
CA SER A 592 -40.09 -15.03 -23.60
C SER A 592 -40.57 -13.83 -24.44
N VAL A 593 -40.09 -13.73 -25.68
CA VAL A 593 -40.59 -12.72 -26.64
C VAL A 593 -42.08 -12.95 -26.96
N ASP A 594 -42.56 -14.20 -26.90
CA ASP A 594 -43.97 -14.54 -27.07
C ASP A 594 -44.83 -14.09 -25.88
N ASP A 595 -44.27 -14.14 -24.66
CA ASP A 595 -44.93 -13.59 -23.47
C ASP A 595 -45.06 -12.06 -23.57
N LEU A 596 -44.00 -11.39 -24.05
CA LEU A 596 -44.06 -9.95 -24.33
C LEU A 596 -45.10 -9.62 -25.41
N SER A 597 -45.15 -10.42 -26.47
CA SER A 597 -46.15 -10.30 -27.55
C SER A 597 -47.57 -10.39 -27.00
N THR A 598 -47.83 -11.36 -26.13
CA THR A 598 -49.12 -11.56 -25.46
C THR A 598 -49.45 -10.37 -24.55
N ALA A 599 -48.51 -9.95 -23.69
CA ALA A 599 -48.71 -8.82 -22.78
C ALA A 599 -48.98 -7.50 -23.52
N LEU A 600 -48.29 -7.24 -24.63
CA LEU A 600 -48.55 -6.06 -25.47
C LEU A 600 -49.91 -6.12 -26.17
N THR A 601 -50.28 -7.30 -26.69
CA THR A 601 -51.56 -7.49 -27.38
C THR A 601 -52.74 -7.39 -26.41
N ASP A 602 -52.62 -7.96 -25.20
CA ASP A 602 -53.64 -7.86 -24.16
C ASP A 602 -53.83 -6.43 -23.66
N ALA A 603 -52.74 -5.65 -23.58
CA ALA A 603 -52.78 -4.27 -23.09
C ALA A 603 -53.30 -3.26 -24.15
N CYS A 604 -53.04 -3.50 -25.43
CA CYS A 604 -53.21 -2.49 -26.49
C CYS A 604 -53.99 -2.94 -27.73
N GLY A 605 -54.29 -4.23 -27.86
CA GLY A 605 -54.86 -4.80 -29.08
C GLY A 605 -53.85 -4.85 -30.25
N ASP A 606 -54.39 -5.01 -31.46
CA ASP A 606 -53.58 -5.12 -32.68
C ASP A 606 -52.90 -3.78 -33.05
N GLY A 607 -51.67 -3.87 -33.59
CA GLY A 607 -50.96 -2.71 -34.15
C GLY A 607 -50.07 -1.93 -33.16
N VAL A 608 -49.99 -2.41 -31.91
CA VAL A 608 -49.01 -1.94 -30.91
C VAL A 608 -47.57 -2.18 -31.38
N ARG A 609 -46.67 -1.29 -30.96
CA ARG A 609 -45.24 -1.39 -31.24
C ARG A 609 -44.46 -1.13 -29.96
N ALA A 610 -43.42 -1.91 -29.73
CA ALA A 610 -42.46 -1.68 -28.65
C ALA A 610 -41.09 -1.35 -29.22
N TRP A 611 -40.29 -0.59 -28.48
CA TRP A 611 -38.89 -0.33 -28.76
C TRP A 611 -38.06 -0.53 -27.50
N ALA A 612 -36.98 -1.29 -27.63
CA ALA A 612 -35.91 -1.38 -26.63
C ALA A 612 -34.66 -0.64 -27.15
N THR A 613 -33.73 -0.33 -26.27
CA THR A 613 -32.42 0.23 -26.66
C THR A 613 -31.35 -0.85 -26.62
N ASP A 614 -30.55 -0.96 -27.68
CA ASP A 614 -29.35 -1.80 -27.65
C ASP A 614 -28.22 -1.16 -26.81
N TYR A 615 -27.10 -1.86 -26.67
CA TYR A 615 -25.93 -1.38 -25.92
C TYR A 615 -25.27 -0.11 -26.52
N GLN A 616 -25.63 0.28 -27.75
CA GLN A 616 -25.17 1.49 -28.41
C GLN A 616 -26.19 2.63 -28.32
N GLY A 617 -27.34 2.39 -27.66
CA GLY A 617 -28.42 3.36 -27.52
C GLY A 617 -29.34 3.46 -28.75
N ASN A 618 -29.25 2.54 -29.71
CA ASN A 618 -30.16 2.52 -30.85
C ASN A 618 -31.49 1.87 -30.47
N TYR A 619 -32.59 2.42 -30.99
CA TYR A 619 -33.91 1.80 -30.82
C TYR A 619 -34.09 0.59 -31.73
N VAL A 620 -34.41 -0.55 -31.13
CA VAL A 620 -34.75 -1.80 -31.81
C VAL A 620 -36.24 -2.05 -31.66
N SER A 621 -36.96 -2.08 -32.78
CA SER A 621 -38.43 -2.19 -32.80
C SER A 621 -38.92 -3.64 -32.73
N PHE A 622 -40.02 -3.84 -32.01
CA PHE A 622 -40.78 -5.08 -31.94
C PHE A 622 -42.25 -4.86 -32.31
N PHE A 623 -42.78 -5.75 -33.14
CA PHE A 623 -44.15 -5.75 -33.63
C PHE A 623 -44.77 -7.13 -33.35
N PRO A 624 -45.65 -7.28 -32.35
CA PRO A 624 -46.20 -8.58 -31.91
C PRO A 624 -46.72 -9.48 -33.04
N SER A 625 -47.45 -8.92 -34.01
CA SER A 625 -48.08 -9.68 -35.10
C SER A 625 -47.24 -9.75 -36.39
N ALA A 626 -46.02 -9.20 -36.41
CA ALA A 626 -45.19 -9.19 -37.61
C ALA A 626 -44.39 -10.49 -37.78
N PRO A 627 -44.06 -10.89 -39.02
CA PRO A 627 -43.18 -12.03 -39.26
C PRO A 627 -41.81 -11.86 -38.60
N ALA A 628 -41.16 -12.95 -38.20
CA ALA A 628 -39.88 -12.95 -37.49
C ALA A 628 -38.76 -12.14 -38.19
N VAL A 629 -38.80 -12.02 -39.52
CA VAL A 629 -37.85 -11.19 -40.28
C VAL A 629 -37.96 -9.69 -39.96
N VAL A 630 -39.15 -9.20 -39.60
CA VAL A 630 -39.36 -7.80 -39.19
C VAL A 630 -38.83 -7.58 -37.77
N ASN A 631 -38.95 -8.59 -36.91
CA ASN A 631 -38.49 -8.55 -35.52
C ASN A 631 -37.07 -9.11 -35.34
N SER A 632 -36.29 -9.34 -36.41
CA SER A 632 -35.02 -10.07 -36.32
C SER A 632 -34.00 -9.36 -35.44
N GLY A 633 -33.97 -8.02 -35.47
CA GLY A 633 -33.11 -7.22 -34.60
C GLY A 633 -33.50 -7.35 -33.12
N PHE A 634 -34.80 -7.35 -32.81
CA PHE A 634 -35.29 -7.50 -31.44
C PHE A 634 -35.05 -8.91 -30.90
N ASN A 635 -35.31 -9.92 -31.72
CA ASN A 635 -35.05 -11.32 -31.37
C ASN A 635 -33.56 -11.62 -31.20
N ALA A 636 -32.68 -10.92 -31.92
CA ALA A 636 -31.24 -11.01 -31.72
C ALA A 636 -30.78 -10.31 -30.44
N LEU A 637 -31.42 -9.18 -30.07
CA LEU A 637 -31.16 -8.48 -28.82
C LEU A 637 -31.59 -9.30 -27.60
N PHE A 638 -32.68 -10.06 -27.71
CA PHE A 638 -33.28 -10.85 -26.63
C PHE A 638 -33.39 -12.35 -26.99
N SER A 639 -32.27 -12.97 -27.36
CA SER A 639 -32.24 -14.38 -27.78
C SER A 639 -32.63 -15.36 -26.69
N ASP A 640 -32.39 -15.00 -25.42
CA ASP A 640 -32.67 -15.82 -24.24
C ASP A 640 -33.96 -15.40 -23.51
N GLY A 641 -34.78 -14.57 -24.15
CA GLY A 641 -35.93 -13.90 -23.55
C GLY A 641 -35.64 -12.46 -23.16
N VAL A 642 -36.70 -11.75 -22.80
CA VAL A 642 -36.66 -10.36 -22.36
C VAL A 642 -36.41 -10.35 -20.85
N PRO A 643 -35.34 -9.70 -20.36
CA PRO A 643 -35.03 -9.64 -18.93
C PRO A 643 -36.16 -9.03 -18.10
N ALA A 644 -36.21 -9.40 -16.82
CA ALA A 644 -37.12 -8.77 -15.88
C ALA A 644 -36.80 -7.28 -15.71
N ASN A 645 -37.86 -6.46 -15.67
CA ASN A 645 -37.81 -5.00 -15.59
C ASN A 645 -37.19 -4.32 -16.82
N GLU A 646 -37.14 -4.99 -17.97
CA GLU A 646 -36.64 -4.38 -19.22
C GLU A 646 -37.50 -3.16 -19.60
N PRO A 647 -36.90 -1.96 -19.72
CA PRO A 647 -37.61 -0.76 -20.11
C PRO A 647 -37.94 -0.77 -21.61
N LEU A 648 -39.23 -0.68 -21.92
CA LEU A 648 -39.75 -0.63 -23.28
C LEU A 648 -40.49 0.68 -23.51
N LEU A 649 -40.17 1.35 -24.61
CA LEU A 649 -41.04 2.40 -25.13
C LEU A 649 -42.15 1.72 -25.92
N VAL A 650 -43.41 1.93 -25.55
CA VAL A 650 -44.57 1.34 -26.24
C VAL A 650 -45.42 2.44 -26.84
N GLY A 651 -45.87 2.24 -28.08
CA GLY A 651 -46.70 3.22 -28.77
C GLY A 651 -47.77 2.57 -29.64
N ASN A 652 -48.71 3.41 -30.07
CA ASN A 652 -49.80 3.05 -30.98
C ASN A 652 -50.83 2.05 -30.40
N CYS A 653 -51.30 2.31 -29.17
CA CYS A 653 -52.34 1.52 -28.49
C CYS A 653 -53.77 2.00 -28.76
N GLY A 654 -53.98 2.76 -29.84
CA GLY A 654 -55.29 3.32 -30.21
C GLY A 654 -55.64 2.91 -31.64
N GLY A 655 -56.49 1.89 -31.77
CA GLY A 655 -57.19 1.51 -32.99
C GLY A 655 -58.61 2.05 -33.03
#